data_AF-A0A9E0UWI9-F1
#
_entry.id   AF-A0A9E0UWI9-F1
#
_cell.length_a   1.000
_cell.length_b   1.000
_cell.length_c   1.000
_cell.angle_alpha   90.00
_cell.angle_beta   90.00
_cell.angle_gamma   90.00
#
_symmetry.space_group_name_H-M   'P 1'
#
loop_
_entity.id
_entity.type
_entity.pdbx_description
1 polymer ?
#
loop_
_entity_poly.entity_id
_entity_poly.type
_entity_poly.pdbx_seq_one_letter_code
_entity_poly.pdbx_strand_id
1 'polypeptide(L)'
;MRLDFAKKLILFSLIVTGMAWVIFFADIHTSLLSTKANDECLSCHEDKDLSMEIKEKKVSLYVDKSKFEKGVHGGSDCKDCHVNYKADDLPHTTKKVDVDCKSCHSDLKTEDHNVHAKVKCESCHNPHYSSPVKEIKNNQTEFCTKCHNQKNVTVFKTNIHAQKNVQCNDCHKTGHGVVGISKSDVAKTCNKCHKDAHAKLDNVLNKSMMKNGSANAPVCTDCHGSHKIYASKIDIQTQACLKCHLDAKKFPGEEKGSAKFTAEYKTSVHGMVLGKDNKQAATCIDCHGNHELDDPKNPGNSKMKANLMETCGKCHADEIAKFKNSAHGKAYLSGDNKDAPSCTKCHGEHNISSVASTEKFSKINTTDLCLSCHKGGKLTKDAKNNSDSLAANYHLSTHYVALKNGNTNSASCADCHGAHEMKPSTDPTAKTNKKNIAATCGTTDCHPKQAGQYTGSIHQVATSKDNKDAPTCINCHGNHQIAKRDKDIDKNIASKSVVKLCSDCHSSAGIIQRNELKDVTRTFDDSFHGLAVRGGSGDAANCESCHGYHNVRSPEDSLSSTFKGNLAKTCGQCHKNQDKTIFESNIHIVNPKIESPWLFWITNFYIVIIIGTIGVMTLHNILDYRKKTQLRKIAKQQEINSQENSEKNSIDNTDNKEDNGKN
;
A
#
# COMPACT_ATOMS: atom_id res chain seq x y z
N MET A 1 7.56 -110.97 -25.59
CA MET A 1 8.47 -110.25 -24.68
C MET A 1 7.91 -108.90 -24.16
N ARG A 2 6.57 -108.69 -24.13
CA ARG A 2 5.94 -107.43 -23.68
C ARG A 2 5.09 -107.55 -22.40
N LEU A 3 5.00 -108.73 -21.79
CA LEU A 3 4.28 -108.92 -20.50
C LEU A 3 5.19 -108.87 -19.26
N ASP A 4 6.51 -108.86 -19.42
CA ASP A 4 7.46 -109.00 -18.31
C ASP A 4 7.98 -107.65 -17.77
N PHE A 5 7.87 -106.60 -18.59
CA PHE A 5 8.33 -105.25 -18.20
C PHE A 5 7.30 -104.52 -17.31
N ALA A 6 6.00 -104.72 -17.56
CA ALA A 6 4.93 -104.11 -16.78
C ALA A 6 4.85 -104.67 -15.35
N LYS A 7 5.11 -105.97 -15.16
CA LYS A 7 5.13 -106.58 -13.82
C LYS A 7 6.32 -106.11 -12.98
N LYS A 8 7.49 -105.88 -13.60
CA LYS A 8 8.67 -105.34 -12.91
C LYS A 8 8.52 -103.87 -12.51
N LEU A 9 7.80 -103.07 -13.30
CA LEU A 9 7.52 -101.67 -12.95
C LEU A 9 6.54 -101.53 -11.77
N ILE A 10 5.52 -102.40 -11.70
CA ILE A 10 4.54 -102.38 -10.60
C ILE A 10 5.17 -102.86 -9.29
N LEU A 11 6.03 -103.89 -9.34
CA LEU A 11 6.76 -104.36 -8.15
C LEU A 11 7.75 -103.30 -7.63
N PHE A 12 8.44 -102.59 -8.53
CA PHE A 12 9.38 -101.52 -8.15
C PHE A 12 8.65 -100.30 -7.58
N SER A 13 7.48 -99.95 -8.13
CA SER A 13 6.64 -98.88 -7.58
C SER A 13 6.13 -99.20 -6.18
N LEU A 14 5.72 -100.44 -5.90
CA LEU A 14 5.22 -100.85 -4.58
C LEU A 14 6.31 -100.85 -3.49
N ILE A 15 7.55 -101.22 -3.86
CA ILE A 15 8.70 -101.21 -2.92
C ILE A 15 9.17 -99.77 -2.62
N VAL A 16 9.18 -98.89 -3.64
CA VAL A 16 9.56 -97.47 -3.45
C VAL A 16 8.49 -96.70 -2.67
N THR A 17 7.20 -96.98 -2.86
CA THR A 17 6.14 -96.39 -2.02
C THR A 17 6.13 -96.95 -0.60
N GLY A 18 6.51 -98.22 -0.41
CA GLY A 18 6.62 -98.84 0.92
C GLY A 18 7.76 -98.28 1.77
N MET A 19 8.94 -98.05 1.17
CA MET A 19 10.07 -97.42 1.88
C MET A 19 9.85 -95.92 2.15
N ALA A 20 9.14 -95.21 1.28
CA ALA A 20 8.78 -93.80 1.51
C ALA A 20 7.83 -93.63 2.71
N TRP A 21 6.93 -94.58 2.96
CA TRP A 21 6.04 -94.54 4.13
C TRP A 21 6.75 -94.77 5.47
N VAL A 22 7.81 -95.58 5.50
CA VAL A 22 8.59 -95.81 6.73
C VAL A 22 9.43 -94.59 7.11
N ILE A 23 9.92 -93.82 6.13
CA ILE A 23 10.65 -92.57 6.39
C ILE A 23 9.69 -91.43 6.74
N PHE A 24 8.49 -91.38 6.15
CA PHE A 24 7.47 -90.37 6.51
C PHE A 24 6.88 -90.56 7.92
N PHE A 25 6.85 -91.78 8.46
CA PHE A 25 6.39 -92.04 9.84
C PHE A 25 7.49 -91.92 10.90
N ALA A 26 8.77 -91.93 10.51
CA ALA A 26 9.89 -91.73 11.44
C ALA A 26 10.02 -90.26 11.92
N ASP A 27 9.54 -89.28 11.13
CA ASP A 27 9.57 -87.84 11.48
C ASP A 27 8.33 -87.36 12.28
N ILE A 28 7.35 -88.23 12.55
CA ILE A 28 6.19 -87.90 13.39
C ILE A 28 6.48 -88.12 14.89
N HIS A 29 7.53 -88.87 15.24
CA HIS A 29 7.83 -89.17 16.64
C HIS A 29 8.61 -88.06 17.38
N THR A 30 9.19 -87.09 16.68
CA THR A 30 9.93 -85.98 17.31
C THR A 30 9.02 -84.81 17.72
N SER A 31 7.85 -84.64 17.09
CA SER A 31 6.87 -83.61 17.45
C SER A 31 5.91 -84.02 18.57
N LEU A 32 5.71 -85.31 18.83
CA LEU A 32 4.91 -85.81 19.97
C LEU A 32 5.65 -85.73 21.32
N LEU A 33 6.98 -85.60 21.33
CA LEU A 33 7.77 -85.57 22.57
C LEU A 33 7.77 -84.19 23.25
N SER A 34 7.74 -83.09 22.49
CA SER A 34 7.72 -81.72 23.04
C SER A 34 6.35 -81.36 23.67
N THR A 35 5.24 -81.75 23.02
CA THR A 35 3.89 -81.50 23.57
C THR A 35 3.69 -82.13 24.94
N LYS A 36 4.27 -83.31 25.17
CA LYS A 36 4.13 -84.07 26.42
C LYS A 36 4.86 -83.41 27.60
N ALA A 37 5.97 -82.71 27.35
CA ALA A 37 6.75 -82.04 28.40
C ALA A 37 6.07 -80.76 28.91
N ASN A 38 5.39 -80.01 28.03
CA ASN A 38 4.65 -78.80 28.43
C ASN A 38 3.34 -79.13 29.14
N ASP A 39 2.67 -80.22 28.75
CA ASP A 39 1.43 -80.68 29.39
C ASP A 39 1.64 -81.02 30.88
N GLU A 40 2.81 -81.53 31.27
CA GLU A 40 3.15 -81.76 32.68
C GLU A 40 3.19 -80.47 33.49
N CYS A 41 3.80 -79.40 32.97
CA CYS A 41 3.81 -78.10 33.63
C CYS A 41 2.42 -77.44 33.64
N LEU A 42 1.71 -77.52 32.51
CA LEU A 42 0.39 -76.91 32.35
C LEU A 42 -0.70 -77.61 33.16
N SER A 43 -0.52 -78.88 33.56
CA SER A 43 -1.45 -79.59 34.45
C SER A 43 -1.76 -78.84 35.75
N CYS A 44 -0.82 -78.02 36.23
CA CYS A 44 -1.00 -77.10 37.34
C CYS A 44 -1.07 -75.64 36.86
N HIS A 45 -0.21 -75.23 35.93
CA HIS A 45 -0.08 -73.81 35.54
C HIS A 45 -1.16 -73.30 34.58
N GLU A 46 -2.09 -74.14 34.11
CA GLU A 46 -3.27 -73.71 33.36
C GLU A 46 -4.45 -73.28 34.25
N ASP A 47 -4.34 -73.43 35.57
CA ASP A 47 -5.38 -72.98 36.51
C ASP A 47 -5.33 -71.45 36.68
N LYS A 48 -6.46 -70.79 36.38
CA LYS A 48 -6.64 -69.33 36.45
C LYS A 48 -6.54 -68.78 37.87
N ASP A 49 -6.84 -69.60 38.87
CA ASP A 49 -6.82 -69.21 40.28
C ASP A 49 -5.46 -69.48 40.94
N LEU A 50 -4.54 -70.17 40.24
CA LEU A 50 -3.22 -70.48 40.75
C LEU A 50 -2.41 -69.20 40.99
N SER A 51 -2.01 -69.02 42.24
CA SER A 51 -1.26 -67.86 42.69
C SER A 51 -0.43 -68.19 43.91
N MET A 52 0.67 -67.46 44.09
CA MET A 52 1.52 -67.56 45.27
C MET A 52 1.86 -66.18 45.82
N GLU A 53 2.22 -66.12 47.09
CA GLU A 53 2.62 -64.88 47.75
C GLU A 53 4.14 -64.74 47.73
N ILE A 54 4.62 -63.70 47.03
CA ILE A 54 6.06 -63.39 46.94
C ILE A 54 6.25 -61.99 47.51
N LYS A 55 6.97 -61.87 48.63
CA LYS A 55 7.25 -60.59 49.31
C LYS A 55 5.97 -59.75 49.53
N GLU A 56 4.97 -60.33 50.19
CA GLU A 56 3.69 -59.69 50.57
C GLU A 56 2.81 -59.26 49.38
N LYS A 57 3.02 -59.84 48.18
CA LYS A 57 2.18 -59.61 47.00
C LYS A 57 1.71 -60.93 46.43
N LYS A 58 0.38 -61.05 46.21
CA LYS A 58 -0.23 -62.17 45.48
C LYS A 58 0.14 -62.07 44.00
N VAL A 59 0.88 -63.05 43.49
CA VAL A 59 1.33 -63.16 42.10
C VAL A 59 0.63 -64.36 41.47
N SER A 60 -0.04 -64.15 40.33
CA SER A 60 -0.64 -65.24 39.55
C SER A 60 0.44 -66.07 38.85
N LEU A 61 0.27 -67.39 38.87
CA LEU A 61 1.13 -68.37 38.21
C LEU A 61 0.47 -68.99 36.97
N TYR A 62 -0.67 -68.44 36.55
CA TYR A 62 -1.47 -68.90 35.41
C TYR A 62 -0.77 -68.62 34.07
N VAL A 63 -0.82 -69.61 33.19
CA VAL A 63 -0.39 -69.56 31.78
C VAL A 63 -1.53 -70.06 30.89
N ASP A 64 -1.91 -69.24 29.91
CA ASP A 64 -2.97 -69.56 28.94
C ASP A 64 -2.40 -70.43 27.81
N LYS A 65 -2.64 -71.74 27.86
CA LYS A 65 -2.14 -72.72 26.87
C LYS A 65 -2.39 -72.31 25.43
N SER A 66 -3.64 -71.96 25.09
CA SER A 66 -4.02 -71.58 23.72
C SER A 66 -3.30 -70.31 23.26
N LYS A 67 -2.98 -69.37 24.15
CA LYS A 67 -2.20 -68.17 23.79
C LYS A 67 -0.71 -68.44 23.65
N PHE A 68 -0.15 -69.29 24.50
CA PHE A 68 1.26 -69.70 24.42
C PHE A 68 1.52 -70.45 23.11
N GLU A 69 0.70 -71.43 22.77
CA GLU A 69 0.83 -72.24 21.53
C GLU A 69 0.72 -71.38 20.25
N LYS A 70 -0.07 -70.30 20.29
CA LYS A 70 -0.19 -69.34 19.18
C LYS A 70 0.96 -68.32 19.13
N GLY A 71 1.76 -68.23 20.18
CA GLY A 71 2.91 -67.33 20.25
C GLY A 71 4.08 -67.81 19.39
N VAL A 72 5.06 -66.93 19.15
CA VAL A 72 6.25 -67.28 18.36
C VAL A 72 7.16 -68.31 19.04
N HIS A 73 6.97 -68.53 20.33
CA HIS A 73 7.67 -69.54 21.14
C HIS A 73 6.78 -70.74 21.48
N GLY A 74 5.61 -70.88 20.86
CA GLY A 74 4.65 -71.95 21.17
C GLY A 74 5.13 -73.37 20.87
N GLY A 75 6.20 -73.52 20.07
CA GLY A 75 6.87 -74.79 19.81
C GLY A 75 8.08 -75.10 20.72
N SER A 76 8.33 -74.27 21.74
CA SER A 76 9.41 -74.48 22.71
C SER A 76 8.88 -75.15 23.99
N ASP A 77 9.74 -75.92 24.66
CA ASP A 77 9.38 -76.49 25.95
C ASP A 77 9.49 -75.41 27.05
N CYS A 78 8.65 -75.47 28.09
CA CYS A 78 8.68 -74.51 29.21
C CYS A 78 10.06 -74.47 29.87
N LYS A 79 10.73 -75.62 29.96
CA LYS A 79 12.08 -75.78 30.51
C LYS A 79 13.18 -75.10 29.68
N ASP A 80 12.93 -74.83 28.41
CA ASP A 80 13.91 -74.16 27.53
C ASP A 80 14.12 -72.70 27.97
N CYS A 81 13.10 -72.10 28.57
CA CYS A 81 13.16 -70.76 29.16
C CYS A 81 13.33 -70.82 30.70
N HIS A 82 12.74 -71.81 31.35
CA HIS A 82 12.80 -72.02 32.80
C HIS A 82 13.90 -73.02 33.18
N VAL A 83 15.16 -72.64 33.02
CA VAL A 83 16.31 -73.57 33.15
C VAL A 83 16.80 -73.83 34.59
N ASN A 84 16.15 -73.29 35.62
CA ASN A 84 16.60 -73.35 37.02
C ASN A 84 15.46 -73.60 38.02
N TYR A 85 14.69 -74.67 37.85
CA TYR A 85 13.66 -75.11 38.81
C TYR A 85 13.96 -76.51 39.34
N LYS A 86 13.49 -76.82 40.55
CA LYS A 86 13.56 -78.17 41.12
C LYS A 86 12.17 -78.79 41.07
N ALA A 87 11.96 -79.74 40.16
CA ALA A 87 10.65 -80.37 39.95
C ALA A 87 10.08 -81.06 41.20
N ASP A 88 10.95 -81.53 42.10
CA ASP A 88 10.56 -82.27 43.31
C ASP A 88 10.12 -81.37 44.49
N ASP A 89 10.37 -80.07 44.41
CA ASP A 89 9.95 -79.10 45.43
C ASP A 89 8.67 -78.40 44.95
N LEU A 90 7.61 -78.32 45.76
CA LEU A 90 6.41 -77.52 45.46
C LEU A 90 6.16 -76.52 46.60
N PRO A 91 6.22 -75.19 46.33
CA PRO A 91 6.54 -74.55 45.06
C PRO A 91 8.01 -74.74 44.63
N HIS A 92 8.25 -75.04 43.35
CA HIS A 92 9.57 -75.38 42.78
C HIS A 92 10.57 -74.21 42.74
N THR A 93 10.12 -73.01 43.14
CA THR A 93 10.95 -71.86 43.48
C THR A 93 10.11 -70.83 44.25
N THR A 94 10.70 -70.18 45.25
CA THR A 94 10.12 -69.00 45.92
C THR A 94 10.75 -67.69 45.46
N LYS A 95 11.73 -67.77 44.54
CA LYS A 95 12.41 -66.63 43.94
C LYS A 95 11.95 -66.44 42.49
N LYS A 96 11.77 -65.19 42.09
CA LYS A 96 11.45 -64.83 40.71
C LYS A 96 12.57 -65.35 39.79
N VAL A 97 12.23 -66.22 38.86
CA VAL A 97 13.14 -66.67 37.79
C VAL A 97 13.03 -65.65 36.65
N ASP A 98 14.06 -64.84 36.46
CA ASP A 98 14.14 -63.94 35.31
C ASP A 98 14.66 -64.75 34.11
N VAL A 99 13.83 -64.90 33.07
CA VAL A 99 14.19 -65.59 31.83
C VAL A 99 15.09 -64.67 31.00
N ASP A 100 16.34 -65.09 30.75
CA ASP A 100 17.25 -64.32 29.91
C ASP A 100 16.99 -64.59 28.42
N CYS A 101 16.16 -63.74 27.83
CA CYS A 101 15.84 -63.80 26.41
C CYS A 101 17.08 -63.66 25.51
N LYS A 102 18.16 -63.01 25.99
CA LYS A 102 19.38 -62.77 25.20
C LYS A 102 20.21 -64.03 24.98
N SER A 103 20.03 -65.05 25.81
CA SER A 103 20.70 -66.34 25.65
C SER A 103 20.40 -67.00 24.30
N CYS A 104 19.18 -66.80 23.77
CA CYS A 104 18.74 -67.31 22.48
C CYS A 104 18.60 -66.19 21.42
N HIS A 105 18.44 -64.94 21.84
CA HIS A 105 18.31 -63.78 20.94
C HIS A 105 19.56 -62.89 20.97
N SER A 106 20.73 -63.48 20.69
CA SER A 106 22.03 -62.79 20.69
C SER A 106 22.14 -61.68 19.62
N ASP A 107 21.35 -61.79 18.55
CA ASP A 107 21.37 -60.85 17.42
C ASP A 107 20.43 -59.65 17.59
N LEU A 108 19.75 -59.52 18.73
CA LEU A 108 18.95 -58.34 19.06
C LEU A 108 19.87 -57.15 19.35
N LYS A 109 20.40 -56.54 18.29
CA LYS A 109 21.12 -55.29 18.32
C LYS A 109 20.15 -54.16 18.69
N THR A 110 20.08 -53.82 19.97
CA THR A 110 19.54 -52.51 20.35
C THR A 110 20.56 -51.46 19.90
N GLU A 111 20.14 -50.55 19.04
CA GLU A 111 21.01 -49.47 18.55
C GLU A 111 21.61 -48.68 19.73
N ASP A 112 22.89 -48.29 19.60
CA ASP A 112 23.50 -47.38 20.57
C ASP A 112 22.66 -46.11 20.69
N HIS A 113 22.40 -45.69 21.94
CA HIS A 113 21.52 -44.57 22.30
C HIS A 113 20.01 -44.79 22.14
N ASN A 114 19.52 -46.04 22.01
CA ASN A 114 18.08 -46.31 22.15
C ASN A 114 17.56 -45.86 23.53
N VAL A 115 16.52 -45.04 23.53
CA VAL A 115 15.89 -44.53 24.76
C VAL A 115 15.20 -45.62 25.60
N HIS A 116 14.89 -46.77 24.99
CA HIS A 116 14.31 -47.94 25.64
C HIS A 116 15.34 -49.02 26.02
N ALA A 117 16.65 -48.78 25.87
CA ALA A 117 17.69 -49.78 26.18
C ALA A 117 17.65 -50.28 27.64
N LYS A 118 17.12 -49.46 28.56
CA LYS A 118 16.96 -49.79 29.98
C LYS A 118 15.57 -50.36 30.33
N VAL A 119 14.65 -50.42 29.37
CA VAL A 119 13.32 -51.00 29.56
C VAL A 119 13.43 -52.51 29.42
N LYS A 120 12.89 -53.26 30.38
CA LYS A 120 12.95 -54.72 30.32
C LYS A 120 12.06 -55.25 29.20
N CYS A 121 12.47 -56.35 28.57
CA CYS A 121 11.75 -56.91 27.42
C CYS A 121 10.30 -57.25 27.78
N GLU A 122 10.07 -57.78 28.98
CA GLU A 122 8.75 -58.16 29.50
C GLU A 122 7.80 -56.98 29.73
N SER A 123 8.33 -55.76 29.77
CA SER A 123 7.52 -54.54 29.88
C SER A 123 6.80 -54.20 28.58
N CYS A 124 7.24 -54.78 27.46
CA CYS A 124 6.66 -54.58 26.14
C CYS A 124 6.16 -55.92 25.54
N HIS A 125 6.94 -56.98 25.66
CA HIS A 125 6.61 -58.31 25.16
C HIS A 125 6.10 -59.17 26.29
N ASN A 126 5.01 -59.91 26.09
CA ASN A 126 4.61 -60.87 27.10
C ASN A 126 5.56 -62.08 27.06
N PRO A 127 6.17 -62.50 28.18
CA PRO A 127 7.10 -63.64 28.19
C PRO A 127 6.43 -65.00 27.92
N HIS A 128 5.10 -65.12 28.08
CA HIS A 128 4.35 -66.36 27.87
C HIS A 128 3.40 -66.34 26.66
N TYR A 129 3.29 -65.23 25.93
CA TYR A 129 2.46 -65.14 24.71
C TYR A 129 2.92 -63.98 23.82
N SER A 130 4.19 -64.04 23.39
CA SER A 130 4.79 -63.07 22.48
C SER A 130 4.22 -63.23 21.05
N SER A 131 3.70 -62.14 20.48
CA SER A 131 3.17 -62.13 19.11
C SER A 131 4.23 -61.66 18.10
N PRO A 132 4.16 -62.09 16.82
CA PRO A 132 5.04 -61.59 15.78
C PRO A 132 4.91 -60.07 15.60
N VAL A 133 6.03 -59.37 15.47
CA VAL A 133 6.08 -57.90 15.26
C VAL A 133 5.23 -57.43 14.07
N LYS A 134 5.01 -58.30 13.08
CA LYS A 134 4.21 -58.03 11.88
C LYS A 134 2.72 -57.83 12.17
N GLU A 135 2.18 -58.47 13.21
CA GLU A 135 0.78 -58.36 13.63
C GLU A 135 0.52 -57.13 14.51
N ILE A 136 1.56 -56.59 15.15
CA ILE A 136 1.49 -55.37 15.97
C ILE A 136 1.38 -54.11 15.09
N LYS A 137 1.64 -54.19 13.78
CA LYS A 137 1.70 -53.05 12.85
C LYS A 137 0.43 -52.19 12.81
N ASN A 138 -0.76 -52.77 12.96
CA ASN A 138 -2.01 -52.03 12.78
C ASN A 138 -2.48 -51.25 14.02
N ASN A 139 -1.78 -51.34 15.15
CA ASN A 139 -2.17 -50.62 16.37
C ASN A 139 -0.97 -50.15 17.23
N GLN A 140 0.14 -49.81 16.58
CA GLN A 140 1.40 -49.45 17.25
C GLN A 140 1.26 -48.17 18.08
N THR A 141 0.53 -47.18 17.58
CA THR A 141 0.30 -45.93 18.31
C THR A 141 -0.43 -46.20 19.64
N GLU A 142 -1.42 -47.09 19.67
CA GLU A 142 -2.09 -47.44 20.93
C GLU A 142 -1.13 -48.11 21.90
N PHE A 143 -0.33 -49.06 21.41
CA PHE A 143 0.69 -49.76 22.19
C PHE A 143 1.72 -48.81 22.82
N CYS A 144 2.29 -47.88 22.04
CA CYS A 144 3.25 -46.89 22.54
C CYS A 144 2.64 -45.98 23.62
N THR A 145 1.37 -45.57 23.44
CA THR A 145 0.71 -44.65 24.37
C THR A 145 0.26 -45.27 25.69
N LYS A 146 0.34 -46.61 25.85
CA LYS A 146 0.12 -47.26 27.15
C LYS A 146 1.16 -46.81 28.20
N CYS A 147 2.39 -46.54 27.75
CA CYS A 147 3.45 -45.99 28.60
C CYS A 147 3.70 -44.49 28.31
N HIS A 148 3.64 -44.06 27.04
CA HIS A 148 3.80 -42.65 26.65
C HIS A 148 2.47 -41.88 26.69
N ASN A 149 1.90 -41.77 27.90
CA ASN A 149 0.59 -41.16 28.13
C ASN A 149 0.61 -39.62 28.30
N GLN A 150 1.78 -39.00 28.15
CA GLN A 150 1.93 -37.56 28.30
C GLN A 150 1.07 -36.81 27.27
N LYS A 151 0.46 -35.69 27.68
CA LYS A 151 -0.46 -34.88 26.85
C LYS A 151 0.13 -34.45 25.51
N ASN A 152 1.43 -34.18 25.47
CA ASN A 152 2.17 -33.80 24.27
C ASN A 152 2.34 -34.96 23.27
N VAL A 153 2.27 -36.22 23.69
CA VAL A 153 2.37 -37.40 22.81
C VAL A 153 0.98 -37.88 22.41
N THR A 154 0.04 -37.92 23.35
CA THR A 154 -1.34 -38.41 23.10
C THR A 154 -2.14 -37.51 22.17
N VAL A 155 -1.83 -36.21 22.10
CA VAL A 155 -2.39 -35.27 21.11
C VAL A 155 -2.10 -35.66 19.65
N PHE A 156 -1.10 -36.52 19.40
CA PHE A 156 -0.86 -37.03 18.06
C PHE A 156 -2.08 -37.76 17.49
N LYS A 157 -2.84 -38.48 18.34
CA LYS A 157 -4.04 -39.24 17.94
C LYS A 157 -5.14 -38.38 17.31
N THR A 158 -5.13 -37.07 17.53
CA THR A 158 -6.17 -36.15 17.04
C THR A 158 -5.74 -35.33 15.82
N ASN A 159 -4.51 -35.51 15.32
CA ASN A 159 -3.98 -34.71 14.22
C ASN A 159 -4.23 -35.34 12.84
N ILE A 160 -3.91 -34.60 11.78
CA ILE A 160 -4.11 -35.03 10.38
C ILE A 160 -3.30 -36.28 10.00
N HIS A 161 -2.14 -36.51 10.63
CA HIS A 161 -1.28 -37.66 10.36
C HIS A 161 -1.91 -38.93 10.93
N ALA A 162 -2.44 -38.89 12.16
CA ALA A 162 -3.18 -39.99 12.74
C ALA A 162 -4.47 -40.30 11.96
N GLN A 163 -5.21 -39.26 11.52
CA GLN A 163 -6.39 -39.43 10.66
C GLN A 163 -6.07 -40.10 9.31
N LYS A 164 -4.84 -39.93 8.81
CA LYS A 164 -4.33 -40.57 7.59
C LYS A 164 -3.57 -41.88 7.85
N ASN A 165 -3.77 -42.49 9.02
CA ASN A 165 -3.15 -43.75 9.44
C ASN A 165 -1.61 -43.74 9.56
N VAL A 166 -0.98 -42.57 9.66
CA VAL A 166 0.45 -42.47 9.95
C VAL A 166 0.70 -42.87 11.40
N GLN A 167 1.54 -43.89 11.61
CA GLN A 167 1.92 -44.46 12.89
C GLN A 167 3.18 -43.79 13.45
N CYS A 168 3.43 -43.95 14.76
CA CYS A 168 4.65 -43.44 15.40
C CYS A 168 5.94 -43.87 14.68
N ASN A 169 5.99 -45.09 14.14
CA ASN A 169 7.16 -45.66 13.47
C ASN A 169 7.38 -45.15 12.02
N ASP A 170 6.45 -44.38 11.48
CA ASP A 170 6.67 -43.71 10.19
C ASP A 170 7.60 -42.49 10.37
N CYS A 171 7.61 -41.91 11.57
CA CYS A 171 8.49 -40.81 11.97
C CYS A 171 9.66 -41.28 12.84
N HIS A 172 9.40 -42.12 13.85
CA HIS A 172 10.41 -42.71 14.72
C HIS A 172 10.87 -44.07 14.19
N LYS A 173 12.06 -44.54 14.62
CA LYS A 173 12.43 -45.94 14.43
C LYS A 173 11.54 -46.85 15.29
N THR A 174 11.55 -48.16 15.05
CA THR A 174 10.81 -49.16 15.85
C THR A 174 11.23 -49.13 17.33
N GLY A 175 10.38 -49.63 18.25
CA GLY A 175 10.63 -49.66 19.70
C GLY A 175 12.03 -50.11 20.15
N HIS A 176 12.64 -51.05 19.41
CA HIS A 176 14.00 -51.56 19.64
C HIS A 176 15.15 -50.63 19.23
N GLY A 177 14.85 -49.50 18.57
CA GLY A 177 15.82 -48.51 18.10
C GLY A 177 15.28 -47.08 18.06
N VAL A 178 14.22 -46.77 18.83
CA VAL A 178 13.68 -45.41 18.92
C VAL A 178 14.78 -44.49 19.47
N VAL A 179 15.14 -43.50 18.67
CA VAL A 179 16.01 -42.39 19.09
C VAL A 179 15.24 -41.09 18.95
N GLY A 180 15.61 -40.09 19.77
CA GLY A 180 15.08 -38.74 19.60
C GLY A 180 15.46 -38.18 18.23
N ILE A 181 14.52 -37.56 17.52
CA ILE A 181 14.80 -36.92 16.24
C ILE A 181 15.54 -35.61 16.53
N SER A 182 16.80 -35.54 16.11
CA SER A 182 17.61 -34.32 16.25
C SER A 182 17.06 -33.19 15.36
N LYS A 183 17.36 -31.92 15.68
CA LYS A 183 16.96 -30.78 14.82
C LYS A 183 17.39 -30.96 13.36
N SER A 184 18.62 -31.45 13.12
CA SER A 184 19.15 -31.69 11.78
C SER A 184 18.43 -32.81 11.01
N ASP A 185 17.75 -33.72 11.70
CA ASP A 185 17.08 -34.87 11.07
C ASP A 185 15.56 -34.69 10.93
N VAL A 186 14.99 -33.62 11.50
CA VAL A 186 13.57 -33.27 11.33
C VAL A 186 13.21 -33.14 9.86
N ALA A 187 13.99 -32.37 9.09
CA ALA A 187 13.74 -32.16 7.67
C ALA A 187 13.80 -33.47 6.87
N LYS A 188 14.80 -34.32 7.14
CA LYS A 188 14.95 -35.64 6.50
C LYS A 188 13.77 -36.55 6.80
N THR A 189 13.25 -36.51 8.03
CA THR A 189 12.12 -37.34 8.45
C THR A 189 10.84 -36.93 7.72
N CYS A 190 10.52 -35.63 7.71
CA CYS A 190 9.32 -35.13 7.03
C CYS A 190 9.41 -35.27 5.51
N ASN A 191 10.60 -35.15 4.91
CA ASN A 191 10.85 -35.27 3.47
C ASN A 191 10.54 -36.67 2.90
N LYS A 192 10.46 -37.71 3.74
CA LYS A 192 10.02 -39.04 3.29
C LYS A 192 8.65 -38.99 2.60
N CYS A 193 7.77 -38.09 3.04
CA CYS A 193 6.42 -37.91 2.51
C CYS A 193 6.15 -36.49 1.95
N HIS A 194 6.82 -35.45 2.44
CA HIS A 194 6.58 -34.04 2.06
C HIS A 194 7.67 -33.45 1.16
N LYS A 195 7.94 -34.10 0.02
CA LYS A 195 9.04 -33.75 -0.90
C LYS A 195 8.93 -32.34 -1.47
N ASP A 196 7.74 -31.92 -1.88
CA ASP A 196 7.53 -30.60 -2.50
C ASP A 196 7.76 -29.44 -1.51
N ALA A 197 7.26 -29.58 -0.28
CA ALA A 197 7.47 -28.60 0.78
C ALA A 197 8.96 -28.50 1.17
N HIS A 198 9.65 -29.66 1.22
CA HIS A 198 11.10 -29.68 1.45
C HIS A 198 11.87 -28.97 0.33
N ALA A 199 11.54 -29.25 -0.94
CA ALA A 199 12.20 -28.62 -2.09
C ALA A 199 12.03 -27.10 -2.09
N LYS A 200 10.86 -26.58 -1.69
CA LYS A 200 10.61 -25.14 -1.59
C LYS A 200 11.40 -24.48 -0.44
N LEU A 201 11.43 -25.11 0.73
CA LEU A 201 12.12 -24.57 1.92
C LEU A 201 13.65 -24.65 1.83
N ASP A 202 14.18 -25.71 1.22
CA ASP A 202 15.63 -25.97 1.09
C ASP A 202 16.31 -25.01 0.10
N ASN A 203 15.53 -24.41 -0.81
CA ASN A 203 16.05 -23.48 -1.81
C ASN A 203 16.42 -22.09 -1.27
N VAL A 204 15.86 -21.63 -0.14
CA VAL A 204 16.05 -20.22 0.25
C VAL A 204 16.38 -19.98 1.72
N LEU A 205 15.62 -20.53 2.67
CA LEU A 205 15.79 -20.20 4.09
C LEU A 205 16.90 -21.03 4.76
N ASN A 206 16.92 -22.35 4.51
CA ASN A 206 17.87 -23.27 5.14
C ASN A 206 19.27 -23.16 4.53
N LYS A 207 19.40 -23.01 3.21
CA LYS A 207 20.71 -22.90 2.55
C LYS A 207 21.48 -21.63 2.95
N SER A 208 20.77 -20.52 3.21
CA SER A 208 21.35 -19.25 3.67
C SER A 208 21.71 -19.29 5.17
N MET A 209 20.83 -19.83 6.03
CA MET A 209 21.05 -19.85 7.49
C MET A 209 21.97 -20.99 7.96
N MET A 210 21.90 -22.18 7.34
CA MET A 210 22.74 -23.33 7.71
C MET A 210 24.18 -23.23 7.18
N LYS A 211 24.40 -22.59 6.01
CA LYS A 211 25.78 -22.31 5.53
C LYS A 211 26.56 -21.38 6.46
N ASN A 212 25.87 -20.50 7.19
CA ASN A 212 26.47 -19.57 8.14
C ASN A 212 26.58 -20.14 9.57
N GLY A 213 26.29 -21.43 9.78
CA GLY A 213 26.44 -22.07 11.09
C GLY A 213 25.44 -21.61 12.16
N SER A 214 24.31 -21.00 11.78
CA SER A 214 23.33 -20.52 12.75
C SER A 214 22.54 -21.67 13.37
N ALA A 215 22.86 -22.02 14.62
CA ALA A 215 22.16 -23.03 15.42
C ALA A 215 20.65 -22.72 15.66
N ASN A 216 20.21 -21.51 15.29
CA ASN A 216 18.86 -21.00 15.48
C ASN A 216 17.98 -21.05 14.23
N ALA A 217 18.43 -21.69 13.15
CA ALA A 217 17.60 -21.87 11.96
C ALA A 217 16.31 -22.66 12.30
N PRO A 218 15.12 -22.19 11.87
CA PRO A 218 13.87 -22.87 12.16
C PRO A 218 13.76 -24.17 11.36
N VAL A 219 13.35 -25.24 12.02
CA VAL A 219 13.02 -26.54 11.41
C VAL A 219 11.51 -26.69 11.26
N CYS A 220 11.05 -27.68 10.50
CA CYS A 220 9.62 -27.88 10.20
C CYS A 220 8.74 -27.87 11.47
N THR A 221 9.22 -28.48 12.55
CA THR A 221 8.51 -28.59 13.83
C THR A 221 8.42 -27.29 14.61
N ASP A 222 9.23 -26.27 14.30
CA ASP A 222 9.15 -24.96 14.96
C ASP A 222 7.89 -24.19 14.52
N CYS A 223 7.40 -24.46 13.30
CA CYS A 223 6.18 -23.86 12.76
C CYS A 223 4.98 -24.83 12.81
N HIS A 224 5.18 -26.09 12.41
CA HIS A 224 4.12 -27.08 12.34
C HIS A 224 3.89 -27.83 13.65
N GLY A 225 4.84 -27.82 14.59
CA GLY A 225 4.84 -28.71 15.76
C GLY A 225 5.36 -30.12 15.44
N SER A 226 5.71 -30.89 16.47
CA SER A 226 6.28 -32.24 16.34
C SER A 226 5.25 -33.36 16.53
N HIS A 227 4.50 -33.33 17.65
CA HIS A 227 3.42 -34.30 17.92
C HIS A 227 2.02 -33.67 17.80
N LYS A 228 1.92 -32.37 18.09
CA LYS A 228 0.74 -31.54 17.77
C LYS A 228 0.98 -30.84 16.44
N ILE A 229 0.77 -31.56 15.35
CA ILE A 229 1.09 -31.11 13.99
C ILE A 229 -0.07 -30.29 13.41
N TYR A 230 0.18 -29.03 13.05
CA TYR A 230 -0.79 -28.11 12.44
C TYR A 230 -0.75 -28.21 10.90
N ALA A 231 -1.91 -28.39 10.28
CA ALA A 231 -2.03 -28.73 8.86
C ALA A 231 -2.48 -27.56 7.97
N SER A 232 -3.21 -26.57 8.50
CA SER A 232 -3.82 -25.50 7.69
C SER A 232 -3.15 -24.14 7.86
N LYS A 233 -3.28 -23.26 6.85
CA LYS A 233 -2.93 -21.83 6.93
C LYS A 233 -3.59 -21.13 8.13
N ILE A 234 -4.77 -21.59 8.53
CA ILE A 234 -5.54 -21.06 9.66
C ILE A 234 -4.98 -21.58 10.98
N ASP A 235 -4.48 -22.81 11.05
CA ASP A 235 -3.92 -23.40 12.27
C ASP A 235 -2.47 -23.00 12.54
N ILE A 236 -1.68 -22.78 11.47
CA ILE A 236 -0.41 -22.06 11.50
C ILE A 236 -0.76 -20.58 11.53
N GLN A 237 -1.44 -20.18 12.61
CA GLN A 237 -1.85 -18.81 12.87
C GLN A 237 -0.65 -17.86 12.66
N THR A 238 -0.96 -16.58 12.41
CA THR A 238 -0.04 -15.44 12.65
C THR A 238 0.77 -15.62 13.94
N GLN A 239 0.20 -16.27 14.96
CA GLN A 239 0.86 -16.63 16.22
C GLN A 239 2.14 -17.47 16.08
N ALA A 240 2.24 -18.38 15.12
CA ALA A 240 3.46 -19.17 14.91
C ALA A 240 4.62 -18.26 14.47
N CYS A 241 4.36 -17.35 13.54
CA CYS A 241 5.31 -16.32 13.13
C CYS A 241 5.63 -15.37 14.30
N LEU A 242 4.59 -14.84 14.96
CA LEU A 242 4.72 -13.88 16.06
C LEU A 242 5.46 -14.45 17.28
N LYS A 243 5.38 -15.76 17.55
CA LYS A 243 6.13 -16.40 18.64
C LYS A 243 7.64 -16.19 18.53
N CYS A 244 8.16 -16.16 17.30
CA CYS A 244 9.58 -15.88 17.05
C CYS A 244 9.80 -14.41 16.72
N HIS A 245 8.99 -13.81 15.85
CA HIS A 245 9.19 -12.45 15.38
C HIS A 245 8.77 -11.36 16.37
N LEU A 246 8.21 -11.69 17.54
CA LEU A 246 8.05 -10.74 18.65
C LEU A 246 9.08 -10.96 19.76
N ASP A 247 10.00 -11.92 19.60
CA ASP A 247 11.05 -12.17 20.56
C ASP A 247 12.20 -11.17 20.35
N ALA A 248 12.22 -10.12 21.17
CA ALA A 248 13.26 -9.08 21.12
C ALA A 248 14.68 -9.61 21.40
N LYS A 249 14.83 -10.82 21.97
CA LYS A 249 16.16 -11.45 22.12
C LYS A 249 16.65 -12.05 20.80
N LYS A 250 15.73 -12.51 19.95
CA LYS A 250 16.05 -13.08 18.63
C LYS A 250 16.14 -12.00 17.55
N PHE A 251 15.30 -10.97 17.66
CA PHE A 251 15.23 -9.86 16.72
C PHE A 251 15.26 -8.52 17.48
N PRO A 252 16.42 -8.12 18.03
CA PRO A 252 16.56 -6.85 18.74
C PRO A 252 16.44 -5.66 17.78
N GLY A 253 16.33 -4.45 18.34
CA GLY A 253 16.36 -3.20 17.57
C GLY A 253 14.98 -2.64 17.18
N GLU A 254 14.99 -1.58 16.38
CA GLU A 254 13.81 -0.86 15.91
C GLU A 254 13.68 -0.85 14.37
N GLU A 255 14.70 -1.37 13.69
CA GLU A 255 14.80 -1.44 12.25
C GLU A 255 13.86 -2.48 11.63
N LYS A 256 13.72 -2.42 10.30
CA LYS A 256 12.91 -3.38 9.54
C LYS A 256 13.41 -4.80 9.78
N GLY A 257 12.52 -5.65 10.27
CA GLY A 257 12.82 -7.04 10.65
C GLY A 257 13.01 -7.25 12.15
N SER A 258 13.00 -6.19 12.96
CA SER A 258 13.05 -6.31 14.42
C SER A 258 11.72 -6.78 15.01
N ALA A 259 11.76 -7.19 16.27
CA ALA A 259 10.57 -7.58 17.02
C ALA A 259 9.60 -6.41 17.22
N LYS A 260 10.15 -5.20 17.45
CA LYS A 260 9.36 -3.97 17.61
C LYS A 260 8.65 -3.61 16.31
N PHE A 261 9.36 -3.67 15.18
CA PHE A 261 8.79 -3.41 13.86
C PHE A 261 7.66 -4.41 13.52
N THR A 262 7.89 -5.70 13.78
CA THR A 262 6.87 -6.72 13.50
C THR A 262 5.64 -6.58 14.41
N ALA A 263 5.81 -6.06 15.63
CA ALA A 263 4.70 -5.81 16.55
C ALA A 263 3.67 -4.81 16.00
N GLU A 264 4.08 -3.90 15.11
CA GLU A 264 3.20 -2.95 14.44
C GLU A 264 2.09 -3.64 13.62
N TYR A 265 2.29 -4.89 13.19
CA TYR A 265 1.24 -5.67 12.52
C TYR A 265 -0.06 -5.69 13.31
N LYS A 266 0.03 -5.77 14.65
CA LYS A 266 -1.15 -5.80 15.53
C LYS A 266 -1.97 -4.50 15.49
N THR A 267 -1.36 -3.37 15.15
CA THR A 267 -2.04 -2.07 15.05
C THR A 267 -2.52 -1.76 13.64
N SER A 268 -2.14 -2.56 12.64
CA SER A 268 -2.68 -2.45 11.29
C SER A 268 -4.14 -2.86 11.20
N VAL A 269 -4.84 -2.38 10.17
CA VAL A 269 -6.21 -2.83 9.88
C VAL A 269 -6.28 -4.35 9.69
N HIS A 270 -5.28 -4.97 9.06
CA HIS A 270 -5.22 -6.42 8.85
C HIS A 270 -5.04 -7.20 10.16
N GLY A 271 -4.25 -6.67 11.10
CA GLY A 271 -4.07 -7.27 12.42
C GLY A 271 -5.25 -7.06 13.36
N MET A 272 -5.89 -5.89 13.32
CA MET A 272 -7.04 -5.56 14.17
C MET A 272 -8.28 -6.40 13.86
N VAL A 273 -8.48 -6.77 12.59
CA VAL A 273 -9.63 -7.57 12.16
C VAL A 273 -9.37 -9.09 12.20
N LEU A 274 -8.22 -9.51 12.74
CA LEU A 274 -7.82 -10.91 12.87
C LEU A 274 -8.57 -11.59 14.04
N GLY A 275 -9.78 -12.10 13.77
CA GLY A 275 -10.61 -12.87 14.71
C GLY A 275 -10.81 -14.32 14.27
N LYS A 276 -11.25 -15.20 15.18
CA LYS A 276 -11.51 -16.63 14.90
C LYS A 276 -12.48 -16.88 13.73
N ASP A 277 -13.32 -15.89 13.40
CA ASP A 277 -14.37 -16.02 12.39
C ASP A 277 -14.13 -15.17 11.13
N ASN A 278 -13.13 -14.28 11.13
CA ASN A 278 -12.85 -13.42 9.98
C ASN A 278 -11.77 -14.01 9.07
N LYS A 279 -12.19 -14.90 8.17
CA LYS A 279 -11.31 -15.54 7.16
C LYS A 279 -10.78 -14.59 6.08
N GLN A 280 -11.21 -13.33 6.07
CA GLN A 280 -10.79 -12.33 5.07
C GLN A 280 -9.64 -11.45 5.55
N ALA A 281 -9.25 -11.55 6.83
CA ALA A 281 -8.12 -10.81 7.37
C ALA A 281 -6.79 -11.31 6.77
N ALA A 282 -6.01 -10.41 6.15
CA ALA A 282 -4.72 -10.76 5.58
C ALA A 282 -3.72 -11.11 6.69
N THR A 283 -3.19 -12.34 6.65
CA THR A 283 -2.21 -12.87 7.58
C THR A 283 -0.77 -12.62 7.10
N CYS A 284 0.23 -12.96 7.92
CA CYS A 284 1.64 -12.82 7.54
C CYS A 284 1.95 -13.51 6.20
N ILE A 285 1.39 -14.70 5.97
CA ILE A 285 1.68 -15.52 4.79
C ILE A 285 0.98 -15.05 3.52
N ASP A 286 -0.05 -14.21 3.62
CA ASP A 286 -0.75 -13.67 2.46
C ASP A 286 0.09 -12.59 1.76
N CYS A 287 0.92 -11.89 2.54
CA CYS A 287 1.90 -10.93 2.04
C CYS A 287 3.29 -11.53 1.86
N HIS A 288 3.75 -12.37 2.81
CA HIS A 288 5.13 -12.89 2.83
C HIS A 288 5.32 -14.27 2.19
N GLY A 289 4.25 -15.01 1.92
CA GLY A 289 4.35 -16.43 1.58
C GLY A 289 4.63 -17.32 2.79
N ASN A 290 4.70 -18.64 2.59
CA ASN A 290 4.82 -19.63 3.68
C ASN A 290 6.11 -20.49 3.62
N HIS A 291 6.36 -21.18 2.51
CA HIS A 291 7.51 -22.08 2.31
C HIS A 291 8.44 -21.59 1.19
N GLU A 292 8.13 -20.44 0.60
CA GLU A 292 8.88 -19.75 -0.46
C GLU A 292 9.44 -18.43 0.08
N LEU A 293 9.83 -18.41 1.36
CA LEU A 293 10.31 -17.21 2.05
C LEU A 293 11.73 -16.85 1.57
N ASP A 294 11.81 -15.78 0.79
CA ASP A 294 13.07 -15.32 0.18
C ASP A 294 13.93 -14.46 1.13
N ASP A 295 15.26 -14.45 0.91
CA ASP A 295 16.17 -13.54 1.61
C ASP A 295 15.84 -12.08 1.25
N PRO A 296 15.44 -11.22 2.21
CA PRO A 296 15.12 -9.81 1.96
C PRO A 296 16.26 -8.99 1.35
N LYS A 297 17.51 -9.47 1.47
CA LYS A 297 18.73 -8.81 0.99
C LYS A 297 19.14 -9.25 -0.42
N ASN A 298 18.52 -10.28 -1.00
CA ASN A 298 18.86 -10.74 -2.36
C ASN A 298 18.12 -9.89 -3.41
N PRO A 299 18.82 -9.05 -4.21
CA PRO A 299 18.18 -8.15 -5.18
C PRO A 299 17.54 -8.88 -6.37
N GLY A 300 18.00 -10.09 -6.69
CA GLY A 300 17.60 -10.81 -7.90
C GLY A 300 16.30 -11.60 -7.80
N ASN A 301 15.68 -11.71 -6.61
CA ASN A 301 14.47 -12.53 -6.45
C ASN A 301 13.56 -12.08 -5.30
N SER A 302 13.60 -10.81 -4.92
CA SER A 302 12.58 -10.22 -4.03
C SER A 302 11.24 -10.07 -4.78
N LYS A 303 10.63 -11.18 -5.21
CA LYS A 303 9.36 -11.20 -5.95
C LYS A 303 8.22 -10.53 -5.18
N MET A 304 8.33 -10.43 -3.85
CA MET A 304 7.41 -9.63 -3.02
C MET A 304 7.63 -8.11 -3.12
N LYS A 305 8.87 -7.63 -3.15
CA LYS A 305 9.15 -6.18 -3.18
C LYS A 305 9.02 -5.63 -4.60
N ALA A 306 9.38 -6.42 -5.60
CA ALA A 306 9.20 -6.12 -7.02
C ALA A 306 7.73 -6.19 -7.48
N ASN A 307 6.84 -6.83 -6.71
CA ASN A 307 5.41 -6.91 -7.05
C ASN A 307 4.48 -6.59 -5.88
N LEU A 308 4.78 -5.50 -5.14
CA LEU A 308 3.91 -4.98 -4.09
C LEU A 308 2.49 -4.72 -4.62
N MET A 309 2.37 -4.19 -5.85
CA MET A 309 1.08 -3.96 -6.50
C MET A 309 0.32 -5.27 -6.78
N GLU A 310 0.99 -6.35 -7.17
CA GLU A 310 0.34 -7.66 -7.37
C GLU A 310 -0.09 -8.26 -6.04
N THR A 311 0.74 -8.16 -5.00
CA THR A 311 0.42 -8.67 -3.65
C THR A 311 -0.84 -8.01 -3.11
N CYS A 312 -0.93 -6.68 -3.13
CA CYS A 312 -2.13 -5.96 -2.72
C CYS A 312 -3.30 -6.23 -3.69
N GLY A 313 -3.04 -6.36 -4.99
CA GLY A 313 -4.03 -6.54 -6.04
C GLY A 313 -4.79 -7.87 -5.99
N LYS A 314 -4.28 -8.87 -5.26
CA LYS A 314 -5.02 -10.11 -4.97
C LYS A 314 -6.36 -9.85 -4.27
N CYS A 315 -6.45 -8.77 -3.49
CA CYS A 315 -7.66 -8.36 -2.77
C CYS A 315 -8.15 -6.95 -3.15
N HIS A 316 -7.24 -6.04 -3.53
CA HIS A 316 -7.54 -4.62 -3.85
C HIS A 316 -7.37 -4.30 -5.35
N ALA A 317 -7.89 -5.17 -6.22
CA ALA A 317 -7.68 -5.08 -7.67
C ALA A 317 -8.10 -3.72 -8.26
N ASP A 318 -9.24 -3.17 -7.84
CA ASP A 318 -9.79 -1.92 -8.37
C ASP A 318 -8.90 -0.71 -8.06
N GLU A 319 -8.43 -0.61 -6.81
CA GLU A 319 -7.56 0.48 -6.38
C GLU A 319 -6.17 0.37 -7.02
N ILE A 320 -5.67 -0.85 -7.23
CA ILE A 320 -4.43 -1.09 -7.98
C ILE A 320 -4.59 -0.68 -9.45
N ALA A 321 -5.74 -0.96 -10.09
CA ALA A 321 -5.99 -0.55 -11.46
C ALA A 321 -6.03 0.99 -11.61
N LYS A 322 -6.63 1.69 -10.65
CA LYS A 322 -6.60 3.16 -10.58
C LYS A 322 -5.18 3.68 -10.39
N PHE A 323 -4.46 3.15 -9.40
CA PHE A 323 -3.10 3.58 -9.07
C PHE A 323 -2.11 3.36 -10.20
N LYS A 324 -2.14 2.20 -10.88
CA LYS A 324 -1.29 1.92 -12.04
C LYS A 324 -1.44 2.95 -13.16
N ASN A 325 -2.64 3.50 -13.34
CA ASN A 325 -2.93 4.50 -14.36
C ASN A 325 -2.57 5.93 -13.95
N SER A 326 -2.23 6.16 -12.69
CA SER A 326 -1.85 7.45 -12.15
C SER A 326 -0.44 7.88 -12.51
N ALA A 327 -0.13 9.17 -12.33
CA ALA A 327 1.24 9.67 -12.48
C ALA A 327 2.20 8.97 -11.51
N HIS A 328 1.77 8.74 -10.26
CA HIS A 328 2.57 8.05 -9.25
C HIS A 328 2.81 6.57 -9.58
N GLY A 329 1.78 5.85 -10.01
CA GLY A 329 1.90 4.43 -10.37
C GLY A 329 2.75 4.23 -11.62
N LYS A 330 2.63 5.10 -12.63
CA LYS A 330 3.51 5.08 -13.81
C LYS A 330 4.97 5.35 -13.44
N ALA A 331 5.23 6.33 -12.57
CA ALA A 331 6.58 6.62 -12.08
C ALA A 331 7.15 5.49 -11.21
N TYR A 332 6.32 4.80 -10.43
CA TYR A 332 6.72 3.64 -9.65
C TYR A 332 7.07 2.45 -10.55
N LEU A 333 6.25 2.19 -11.59
CA LEU A 333 6.44 1.08 -12.52
C LEU A 333 7.63 1.27 -13.48
N SER A 334 8.02 2.51 -13.79
CA SER A 334 9.17 2.74 -14.66
C SER A 334 10.49 2.36 -14.00
N GLY A 335 10.55 2.24 -12.67
CA GLY A 335 11.76 1.85 -11.93
C GLY A 335 12.89 2.89 -11.88
N ASP A 336 12.82 3.92 -12.73
CA ASP A 336 13.82 4.98 -12.86
C ASP A 336 13.76 6.02 -11.72
N ASN A 337 12.61 6.16 -11.06
CA ASN A 337 12.41 7.14 -10.00
C ASN A 337 12.32 6.47 -8.62
N LYS A 338 13.43 6.50 -7.87
CA LYS A 338 13.51 5.96 -6.50
C LYS A 338 12.64 6.71 -5.48
N ASP A 339 12.22 7.94 -5.80
CA ASP A 339 11.36 8.76 -4.96
C ASP A 339 9.87 8.58 -5.28
N ALA A 340 9.53 7.74 -6.26
CA ALA A 340 8.14 7.44 -6.59
C ALA A 340 7.43 6.76 -5.39
N PRO A 341 6.27 7.28 -4.96
CA PRO A 341 5.58 6.73 -3.80
C PRO A 341 5.00 5.34 -4.11
N SER A 342 5.19 4.41 -3.19
CA SER A 342 4.55 3.09 -3.19
C SER A 342 3.28 3.09 -2.33
N CYS A 343 2.47 2.03 -2.44
CA CYS A 343 1.30 1.82 -1.56
C CYS A 343 1.69 1.88 -0.08
N THR A 344 2.82 1.28 0.28
CA THR A 344 3.31 1.23 1.67
C THR A 344 3.85 2.58 2.16
N LYS A 345 4.27 3.48 1.27
CA LYS A 345 4.69 4.83 1.65
C LYS A 345 3.52 5.66 2.19
N CYS A 346 2.32 5.45 1.64
CA CYS A 346 1.10 6.14 2.08
C CYS A 346 0.39 5.35 3.20
N HIS A 347 0.10 4.06 2.99
CA HIS A 347 -0.69 3.26 3.92
C HIS A 347 0.11 2.75 5.12
N GLY A 348 1.43 2.59 5.01
CA GLY A 348 2.26 1.90 6.00
C GLY A 348 2.64 0.49 5.53
N GLU A 349 3.54 -0.16 6.28
CA GLU A 349 4.05 -1.51 5.98
C GLU A 349 3.43 -2.54 6.91
N HIS A 350 3.99 -2.74 8.10
CA HIS A 350 3.34 -3.56 9.12
C HIS A 350 2.28 -2.76 9.90
N ASN A 351 2.24 -1.44 9.80
CA ASN A 351 1.22 -0.57 10.37
C ASN A 351 0.17 -0.07 9.34
N ILE A 352 -0.21 -0.90 8.35
CA ILE A 352 -1.15 -0.53 7.29
C ILE A 352 -2.44 0.06 7.88
N SER A 353 -2.67 1.33 7.56
CA SER A 353 -3.78 2.13 8.05
C SER A 353 -4.95 2.12 7.07
N SER A 354 -6.17 2.02 7.61
CA SER A 354 -7.41 2.11 6.84
C SER A 354 -7.83 3.57 6.62
N VAL A 355 -8.31 3.88 5.42
CA VAL A 355 -8.86 5.20 5.08
C VAL A 355 -10.13 5.50 5.86
N ALA A 356 -10.93 4.47 6.18
CA ALA A 356 -12.24 4.64 6.82
C ALA A 356 -12.17 4.82 8.35
N SER A 357 -11.07 4.41 9.00
CA SER A 357 -11.03 4.25 10.45
C SER A 357 -9.77 4.81 11.11
N THR A 358 -8.98 5.63 10.42
CA THR A 358 -7.76 6.21 10.98
C THR A 358 -7.68 7.72 10.76
N GLU A 359 -7.26 8.45 11.79
CA GLU A 359 -7.01 9.89 11.68
C GLU A 359 -5.95 10.22 10.62
N LYS A 360 -5.02 9.29 10.35
CA LYS A 360 -3.97 9.40 9.33
C LYS A 360 -4.51 9.80 7.96
N PHE A 361 -5.72 9.37 7.61
CA PHE A 361 -6.37 9.66 6.34
C PHE A 361 -7.54 10.66 6.46
N SER A 362 -7.59 11.44 7.54
CA SER A 362 -8.42 12.65 7.57
C SER A 362 -8.01 13.59 6.42
N LYS A 363 -8.92 14.46 5.97
CA LYS A 363 -8.64 15.35 4.82
C LYS A 363 -7.41 16.23 5.03
N ILE A 364 -7.20 16.75 6.24
CA ILE A 364 -6.02 17.56 6.56
C ILE A 364 -4.74 16.71 6.57
N ASN A 365 -4.75 15.54 7.21
CA ASN A 365 -3.56 14.69 7.28
C ASN A 365 -3.20 14.09 5.91
N THR A 366 -4.20 13.78 5.08
CA THR A 366 -3.97 13.37 3.68
C THR A 366 -3.36 14.51 2.86
N THR A 367 -3.82 15.74 3.09
CA THR A 367 -3.25 16.94 2.46
C THR A 367 -1.80 17.17 2.88
N ASP A 368 -1.51 17.08 4.18
CA ASP A 368 -0.15 17.22 4.72
C ASP A 368 0.78 16.10 4.26
N LEU A 369 0.27 14.87 4.11
CA LEU A 369 1.00 13.76 3.50
C LEU A 369 1.42 14.10 2.07
N CYS A 370 0.51 14.62 1.23
CA CYS A 370 0.85 15.06 -0.13
C CYS A 370 1.91 16.17 -0.09
N LEU A 371 1.72 17.16 0.76
CA LEU A 371 2.65 18.29 0.90
C LEU A 371 4.03 17.86 1.44
N SER A 372 4.13 16.79 2.23
CA SER A 372 5.41 16.30 2.77
C SER A 372 6.43 15.96 1.66
N CYS A 373 5.95 15.57 0.48
CA CYS A 373 6.78 15.35 -0.70
C CYS A 373 6.78 16.55 -1.65
N HIS A 374 5.63 17.19 -1.90
CA HIS A 374 5.50 18.24 -2.93
C HIS A 374 5.90 19.65 -2.47
N LYS A 375 6.06 19.93 -1.16
CA LYS A 375 6.36 21.28 -0.62
C LYS A 375 7.72 21.86 -1.06
N GLY A 376 8.62 21.05 -1.61
CA GLY A 376 9.98 21.45 -1.96
C GLY A 376 10.22 21.86 -3.41
N GLY A 377 9.27 21.65 -4.34
CA GLY A 377 9.52 21.88 -5.78
C GLY A 377 10.63 20.99 -6.39
N LYS A 378 11.12 20.00 -5.63
CA LYS A 378 12.35 19.24 -5.93
C LYS A 378 12.12 17.97 -6.75
N LEU A 379 10.87 17.53 -6.97
CA LEU A 379 10.61 16.24 -7.64
C LEU A 379 10.55 16.40 -9.17
N THR A 380 10.34 17.60 -9.70
CA THR A 380 10.49 17.90 -11.13
C THR A 380 11.88 18.47 -11.42
N LYS A 381 12.72 17.70 -12.13
CA LYS A 381 14.01 18.18 -12.68
C LYS A 381 13.84 19.17 -13.84
N ASP A 382 12.64 19.31 -14.38
CA ASP A 382 12.32 20.21 -15.48
C ASP A 382 11.79 21.56 -14.98
N ALA A 383 12.66 22.58 -15.01
CA ALA A 383 12.31 23.97 -14.77
C ALA A 383 11.23 24.54 -15.72
N LYS A 384 10.77 23.76 -16.72
CA LYS A 384 9.71 24.16 -17.67
C LYS A 384 8.29 23.85 -17.18
N ASN A 385 8.12 22.92 -16.23
CA ASN A 385 6.82 22.52 -15.70
C ASN A 385 6.84 22.63 -14.17
N ASN A 386 6.58 23.86 -13.68
CA ASN A 386 6.52 24.24 -12.26
C ASN A 386 5.39 23.58 -11.45
N SER A 387 4.92 22.38 -11.82
CA SER A 387 3.76 21.73 -11.20
C SER A 387 3.96 21.42 -9.71
N ASP A 388 5.17 21.05 -9.29
CA ASP A 388 5.47 20.81 -7.87
C ASP A 388 5.49 22.10 -7.05
N SER A 389 6.14 23.15 -7.55
CA SER A 389 6.14 24.46 -6.90
C SER A 389 4.72 25.03 -6.77
N LEU A 390 3.84 24.70 -7.72
CA LEU A 390 2.43 25.05 -7.66
C LEU A 390 1.68 24.22 -6.60
N ALA A 391 1.90 22.90 -6.54
CA ALA A 391 1.30 22.04 -5.51
C ALA A 391 1.71 22.47 -4.09
N ALA A 392 2.96 22.89 -3.92
CA ALA A 392 3.46 23.43 -2.65
C ALA A 392 2.60 24.59 -2.15
N ASN A 393 2.04 25.41 -3.04
CA ASN A 393 1.25 26.57 -2.66
C ASN A 393 -0.16 26.24 -2.15
N TYR A 394 -0.59 24.96 -2.18
CA TYR A 394 -1.89 24.56 -1.65
C TYR A 394 -2.11 25.00 -0.20
N HIS A 395 -1.04 25.03 0.60
CA HIS A 395 -1.10 25.48 2.00
C HIS A 395 -1.54 26.94 2.18
N LEU A 396 -1.47 27.77 1.13
CA LEU A 396 -1.93 29.16 1.12
C LEU A 396 -3.39 29.30 0.68
N SER A 397 -4.00 28.23 0.16
CA SER A 397 -5.38 28.27 -0.32
C SER A 397 -6.38 28.44 0.82
N THR A 398 -7.52 29.05 0.52
CA THR A 398 -8.64 29.14 1.47
C THR A 398 -9.16 27.75 1.86
N HIS A 399 -9.00 26.74 1.00
CA HIS A 399 -9.42 25.37 1.29
C HIS A 399 -8.52 24.73 2.34
N TYR A 400 -7.20 24.88 2.23
CA TYR A 400 -6.26 24.38 3.24
C TYR A 400 -6.46 25.09 4.58
N VAL A 401 -6.60 26.42 4.58
CA VAL A 401 -6.86 27.19 5.82
C VAL A 401 -8.15 26.71 6.49
N ALA A 402 -9.21 26.48 5.71
CA ALA A 402 -10.46 25.94 6.24
C ALA A 402 -10.30 24.51 6.80
N LEU A 403 -9.57 23.62 6.10
CA LEU A 403 -9.26 22.28 6.59
C LEU A 403 -8.48 22.32 7.92
N LYS A 404 -7.45 23.17 7.99
CA LYS A 404 -6.61 23.36 9.19
C LYS A 404 -7.42 23.89 10.37
N ASN A 405 -8.43 24.71 10.10
CA ASN A 405 -9.36 25.23 11.12
C ASN A 405 -10.48 24.24 11.48
N GLY A 406 -10.40 22.98 11.01
CA GLY A 406 -11.32 21.90 11.38
C GLY A 406 -12.53 21.75 10.46
N ASN A 407 -12.65 22.52 9.38
CA ASN A 407 -13.75 22.35 8.43
C ASN A 407 -13.46 21.19 7.46
N THR A 408 -13.93 20.00 7.81
CA THR A 408 -13.77 18.76 7.03
C THR A 408 -14.56 18.74 5.71
N ASN A 409 -15.50 19.67 5.50
CA ASN A 409 -16.20 19.83 4.22
C ASN A 409 -15.33 20.55 3.18
N SER A 410 -14.26 21.24 3.63
CA SER A 410 -13.32 21.87 2.71
C SER A 410 -12.60 20.82 1.84
N ALA A 411 -12.22 21.24 0.63
CA ALA A 411 -11.56 20.36 -0.33
C ALA A 411 -10.12 20.04 0.11
N SER A 412 -9.68 18.83 -0.19
CA SER A 412 -8.32 18.32 -0.07
C SER A 412 -7.74 18.04 -1.47
N CYS A 413 -6.46 17.69 -1.55
CA CYS A 413 -5.83 17.30 -2.83
C CYS A 413 -6.58 16.15 -3.52
N ALA A 414 -7.05 15.17 -2.75
CA ALA A 414 -7.73 13.98 -3.26
C ALA A 414 -9.12 14.27 -3.84
N ASP A 415 -9.80 15.33 -3.38
CA ASP A 415 -11.12 15.71 -3.89
C ASP A 415 -11.01 16.16 -5.36
N CYS A 416 -9.95 16.90 -5.68
CA CYS A 416 -9.67 17.42 -7.02
C CYS A 416 -8.90 16.43 -7.91
N HIS A 417 -7.89 15.74 -7.39
CA HIS A 417 -6.99 14.88 -8.19
C HIS A 417 -7.36 13.39 -8.15
N GLY A 418 -8.18 12.95 -7.19
CA GLY A 418 -8.31 11.54 -6.81
C GLY A 418 -7.19 11.11 -5.85
N ALA A 419 -7.46 10.08 -5.04
CA ALA A 419 -6.49 9.55 -4.07
C ALA A 419 -5.57 8.49 -4.69
N HIS A 420 -6.09 7.72 -5.66
CA HIS A 420 -5.32 6.69 -6.37
C HIS A 420 -5.25 6.96 -7.87
N GLU A 421 -6.19 7.72 -8.46
CA GLU A 421 -6.20 7.98 -9.91
C GLU A 421 -5.16 9.01 -10.32
N MET A 422 -5.04 10.13 -9.60
CA MET A 422 -4.04 11.22 -9.75
C MET A 422 -3.55 11.41 -11.19
N LYS A 423 -4.50 11.48 -12.11
CA LYS A 423 -4.22 11.53 -13.55
C LYS A 423 -3.72 12.93 -13.92
N PRO A 424 -2.84 13.05 -14.92
CA PRO A 424 -2.42 14.35 -15.41
C PRO A 424 -3.62 15.11 -16.00
N SER A 425 -3.63 16.44 -15.88
CA SER A 425 -4.73 17.28 -16.38
C SER A 425 -4.92 17.23 -17.90
N THR A 426 -3.93 16.71 -18.64
CA THR A 426 -4.02 16.43 -20.08
C THR A 426 -4.88 15.22 -20.40
N ASP A 427 -5.11 14.31 -19.45
CA ASP A 427 -5.99 13.16 -19.62
C ASP A 427 -7.46 13.62 -19.63
N PRO A 428 -8.26 13.30 -20.67
CA PRO A 428 -9.66 13.71 -20.76
C PRO A 428 -10.56 13.21 -19.62
N THR A 429 -10.18 12.12 -18.97
CA THR A 429 -10.92 11.51 -17.86
C THR A 429 -10.47 12.04 -16.49
N ALA A 430 -9.41 12.87 -16.44
CA ALA A 430 -8.97 13.47 -15.19
C ALA A 430 -9.99 14.49 -14.69
N LYS A 431 -10.26 14.48 -13.39
CA LYS A 431 -11.08 15.51 -12.71
C LYS A 431 -10.50 16.92 -12.90
N THR A 432 -9.19 17.04 -13.03
CA THR A 432 -8.47 18.31 -13.25
C THR A 432 -8.32 18.68 -14.73
N ASN A 433 -8.90 17.91 -15.65
CA ASN A 433 -8.95 18.31 -17.05
C ASN A 433 -9.77 19.58 -17.24
N LYS A 434 -9.34 20.46 -18.16
CA LYS A 434 -9.99 21.76 -18.43
C LYS A 434 -11.51 21.65 -18.63
N LYS A 435 -11.99 20.62 -19.33
CA LYS A 435 -13.43 20.39 -19.55
C LYS A 435 -14.16 19.92 -18.29
N ASN A 436 -13.46 19.29 -17.37
CA ASN A 436 -14.02 18.69 -16.16
C ASN A 436 -13.93 19.63 -14.94
N ILE A 437 -13.15 20.71 -14.98
CA ILE A 437 -12.97 21.64 -13.85
C ILE A 437 -14.30 22.13 -13.28
N ALA A 438 -15.24 22.57 -14.12
CA ALA A 438 -16.53 23.07 -13.66
C ALA A 438 -17.33 21.98 -12.93
N ALA A 439 -17.28 20.74 -13.41
CA ALA A 439 -17.94 19.60 -12.77
C ALA A 439 -17.24 19.21 -11.46
N THR A 440 -15.91 19.25 -11.42
CA THR A 440 -15.11 18.93 -10.22
C THR A 440 -15.37 19.93 -9.10
N CYS A 441 -15.41 21.24 -9.39
CA CYS A 441 -15.78 22.26 -8.41
C CYS A 441 -17.27 22.21 -8.06
N GLY A 442 -18.11 21.84 -9.03
CA GLY A 442 -19.57 21.81 -8.94
C GLY A 442 -20.18 20.55 -8.35
N THR A 443 -19.37 19.66 -7.75
CA THR A 443 -19.87 18.49 -7.03
C THR A 443 -20.87 18.90 -5.95
N THR A 444 -21.82 18.01 -5.63
CA THR A 444 -22.99 18.30 -4.77
C THR A 444 -22.63 18.97 -3.44
N ASP A 445 -21.51 18.57 -2.84
CA ASP A 445 -21.07 19.05 -1.52
C ASP A 445 -20.13 20.28 -1.58
N CYS A 446 -19.90 20.84 -2.77
CA CYS A 446 -18.93 21.93 -3.00
C CYS A 446 -19.61 23.21 -3.56
N HIS A 447 -19.42 23.52 -4.85
CA HIS A 447 -19.90 24.76 -5.46
C HIS A 447 -20.97 24.52 -6.57
N PRO A 448 -22.05 23.76 -6.30
CA PRO A 448 -23.03 23.41 -7.34
C PRO A 448 -23.77 24.64 -7.88
N LYS A 449 -24.01 25.66 -7.04
CA LYS A 449 -24.68 26.91 -7.45
C LYS A 449 -23.81 27.70 -8.44
N GLN A 450 -22.53 27.86 -8.14
CA GLN A 450 -21.58 28.60 -8.98
C GLN A 450 -21.33 27.86 -10.30
N ALA A 451 -21.20 26.52 -10.25
CA ALA A 451 -21.10 25.70 -11.45
C ALA A 451 -22.37 25.82 -12.33
N GLY A 452 -23.55 25.85 -11.72
CA GLY A 452 -24.82 26.11 -12.41
C GLY A 452 -24.86 27.48 -13.07
N GLN A 453 -24.35 28.52 -12.43
CA GLN A 453 -24.26 29.87 -13.02
C GLN A 453 -23.23 29.96 -14.16
N TYR A 454 -22.12 29.24 -14.05
CA TYR A 454 -21.12 29.13 -15.11
C TYR A 454 -21.64 28.38 -16.33
N THR A 455 -22.63 27.50 -16.15
CA THR A 455 -23.25 26.74 -17.23
C THR A 455 -24.00 27.67 -18.19
N GLY A 456 -23.62 27.61 -19.47
CA GLY A 456 -24.14 28.51 -20.50
C GLY A 456 -23.47 29.89 -20.52
N SER A 457 -22.45 30.14 -19.71
CA SER A 457 -21.55 31.28 -19.93
C SER A 457 -20.77 31.10 -21.24
N ILE A 458 -20.37 32.20 -21.88
CA ILE A 458 -19.57 32.13 -23.11
C ILE A 458 -18.21 31.46 -22.87
N HIS A 459 -17.67 31.58 -21.65
CA HIS A 459 -16.45 30.88 -21.23
C HIS A 459 -16.63 29.36 -21.16
N GLN A 460 -17.77 28.89 -20.62
CA GLN A 460 -18.08 27.46 -20.60
C GLN A 460 -18.33 26.93 -22.01
N VAL A 461 -19.07 27.67 -22.83
CA VAL A 461 -19.34 27.31 -24.23
C VAL A 461 -18.03 27.23 -25.01
N ALA A 462 -17.13 28.21 -24.87
CA ALA A 462 -15.82 28.18 -25.52
C ALA A 462 -14.95 27.01 -25.02
N THR A 463 -14.96 26.72 -23.71
CA THR A 463 -14.25 25.56 -23.13
C THR A 463 -14.77 24.23 -23.70
N SER A 464 -16.09 24.11 -23.89
CA SER A 464 -16.70 22.92 -24.48
C SER A 464 -16.29 22.69 -25.94
N LYS A 465 -15.95 23.76 -26.66
CA LYS A 465 -15.42 23.75 -28.04
C LYS A 465 -13.89 23.63 -28.12
N ASP A 466 -13.24 23.13 -27.06
CA ASP A 466 -11.78 22.94 -27.00
C ASP A 466 -10.95 24.23 -27.12
N ASN A 467 -11.55 25.40 -26.88
CA ASN A 467 -10.80 26.64 -26.87
C ASN A 467 -9.85 26.69 -25.66
N LYS A 468 -8.54 26.69 -25.92
CA LYS A 468 -7.49 26.68 -24.88
C LYS A 468 -7.46 27.97 -24.06
N ASP A 469 -7.98 29.08 -24.57
CA ASP A 469 -8.02 30.38 -23.86
C ASP A 469 -9.22 30.58 -22.98
N ALA A 470 -10.27 29.80 -23.22
CA ALA A 470 -11.49 29.93 -22.45
C ALA A 470 -11.19 29.72 -20.96
N PRO A 471 -11.46 30.71 -20.08
CA PRO A 471 -11.13 30.58 -18.68
C PRO A 471 -12.11 29.61 -18.01
N THR A 472 -11.59 28.83 -17.07
CA THR A 472 -12.34 27.97 -16.16
C THR A 472 -12.25 28.51 -14.73
N CYS A 473 -12.86 27.84 -13.76
CA CYS A 473 -12.84 28.25 -12.36
C CYS A 473 -11.43 28.58 -11.85
N ILE A 474 -10.45 27.75 -12.22
CA ILE A 474 -9.05 27.88 -11.76
C ILE A 474 -8.29 29.04 -12.39
N ASN A 475 -8.77 29.61 -13.51
CA ASN A 475 -8.15 30.77 -14.13
C ASN A 475 -8.50 32.06 -13.40
N CYS A 476 -9.67 32.11 -12.74
CA CYS A 476 -10.11 33.28 -11.98
C CYS A 476 -9.82 33.15 -10.48
N HIS A 477 -10.03 31.96 -9.89
CA HIS A 477 -9.84 31.73 -8.45
C HIS A 477 -8.47 31.19 -8.09
N GLY A 478 -7.65 30.81 -9.07
CA GLY A 478 -6.41 30.07 -8.87
C GLY A 478 -6.63 28.55 -8.81
N ASN A 479 -5.54 27.79 -8.96
CA ASN A 479 -5.56 26.33 -8.97
C ASN A 479 -5.14 25.71 -7.62
N HIS A 480 -3.97 26.10 -7.10
CA HIS A 480 -3.41 25.65 -5.84
C HIS A 480 -3.30 26.80 -4.84
N GLN A 481 -3.28 28.06 -5.28
CA GLN A 481 -3.52 29.22 -4.41
C GLN A 481 -4.98 29.66 -4.53
N ILE A 482 -5.93 28.73 -4.26
CA ILE A 482 -7.35 29.05 -4.40
C ILE A 482 -7.70 30.18 -3.44
N ALA A 483 -8.02 31.34 -4.01
CA ALA A 483 -8.34 32.54 -3.28
C ALA A 483 -9.86 32.68 -3.14
N LYS A 484 -10.29 33.26 -2.01
CA LYS A 484 -11.65 33.78 -1.85
C LYS A 484 -11.62 35.29 -2.07
N ARG A 485 -12.72 35.87 -2.55
CA ARG A 485 -12.90 37.33 -2.51
C ARG A 485 -12.90 37.75 -1.05
N ASP A 486 -11.91 38.55 -0.67
CA ASP A 486 -11.87 39.17 0.64
C ASP A 486 -13.03 40.16 0.74
N LYS A 487 -13.80 40.09 1.83
CA LYS A 487 -14.91 41.00 2.08
C LYS A 487 -14.45 42.29 2.76
N ASP A 488 -13.27 42.25 3.38
CA ASP A 488 -12.72 43.34 4.18
C ASP A 488 -11.75 44.21 3.35
N ILE A 489 -11.53 43.86 2.08
CA ILE A 489 -10.75 44.67 1.15
C ILE A 489 -11.49 45.98 0.81
N ASP A 490 -10.73 47.07 0.73
CA ASP A 490 -11.24 48.36 0.29
C ASP A 490 -11.98 48.24 -1.05
N LYS A 491 -13.17 48.85 -1.12
CA LYS A 491 -14.06 48.74 -2.30
C LYS A 491 -13.40 49.26 -3.58
N ASN A 492 -12.55 50.29 -3.46
CA ASN A 492 -11.88 50.88 -4.61
C ASN A 492 -10.82 49.92 -5.14
N ILE A 493 -10.08 49.26 -4.23
CA ILE A 493 -9.13 48.19 -4.57
C ILE A 493 -9.88 47.00 -5.18
N ALA A 494 -11.01 46.58 -4.62
CA ALA A 494 -11.83 45.49 -5.15
C ALA A 494 -12.29 45.76 -6.58
N SER A 495 -12.86 46.94 -6.84
CA SER A 495 -13.38 47.30 -8.16
C SER A 495 -12.26 47.32 -9.22
N LYS A 496 -11.11 47.94 -8.90
CA LYS A 496 -9.93 47.92 -9.76
C LYS A 496 -9.41 46.50 -10.02
N SER A 497 -9.42 45.64 -9.01
CA SER A 497 -8.95 44.26 -9.13
C SER A 497 -9.82 43.42 -10.07
N VAL A 498 -11.15 43.63 -10.06
CA VAL A 498 -12.06 42.96 -10.99
C VAL A 498 -11.78 43.39 -12.44
N VAL A 499 -11.63 44.69 -12.69
CA VAL A 499 -11.28 45.19 -14.04
C VAL A 499 -9.96 44.57 -14.48
N LYS A 500 -8.94 44.59 -13.62
CA LYS A 500 -7.63 44.00 -13.93
C LYS A 500 -7.73 42.50 -14.27
N LEU A 501 -8.47 41.73 -13.49
CA LEU A 501 -8.67 40.29 -13.71
C LEU A 501 -9.26 39.99 -15.10
N CYS A 502 -10.28 40.75 -15.51
CA CYS A 502 -10.86 40.60 -16.84
C CYS A 502 -9.88 41.07 -17.93
N SER A 503 -9.19 42.20 -17.69
CA SER A 503 -8.28 42.80 -18.65
C SER A 503 -7.08 41.93 -18.98
N ASP A 504 -6.59 41.10 -18.05
CA ASP A 504 -5.46 40.21 -18.29
C ASP A 504 -5.68 39.28 -19.50
N CYS A 505 -6.94 38.94 -19.80
CA CYS A 505 -7.29 38.20 -21.01
C CYS A 505 -7.88 39.11 -22.11
N HIS A 506 -8.80 40.02 -21.75
CA HIS A 506 -9.56 40.79 -22.74
C HIS A 506 -8.82 41.99 -23.34
N SER A 507 -7.68 42.39 -22.78
CA SER A 507 -6.76 43.40 -23.36
C SER A 507 -5.53 42.76 -24.03
N SER A 508 -5.39 41.43 -23.93
CA SER A 508 -4.24 40.72 -24.48
C SER A 508 -4.34 40.62 -25.99
N ALA A 509 -3.48 41.37 -26.71
CA ALA A 509 -3.46 41.38 -28.18
C ALA A 509 -3.39 39.96 -28.78
N GLY A 510 -2.61 39.07 -28.15
CA GLY A 510 -2.52 37.67 -28.58
C GLY A 510 -3.85 36.93 -28.47
N ILE A 511 -4.52 36.98 -27.31
CA ILE A 511 -5.83 36.33 -27.08
C ILE A 511 -6.90 36.94 -27.98
N ILE A 512 -6.92 38.27 -28.10
CA ILE A 512 -7.87 38.99 -28.94
C ILE A 512 -7.74 38.52 -30.38
N GLN A 513 -6.53 38.50 -30.94
CA GLN A 513 -6.29 38.15 -32.33
C GLN A 513 -6.70 36.71 -32.65
N ARG A 514 -6.27 35.74 -31.83
CA ARG A 514 -6.51 34.30 -32.08
C ARG A 514 -7.92 33.82 -31.77
N ASN A 515 -8.72 34.64 -31.08
CA ASN A 515 -10.13 34.36 -30.79
C ASN A 515 -11.07 35.35 -31.46
N GLU A 516 -10.55 36.21 -32.35
CA GLU A 516 -11.33 37.22 -33.08
C GLU A 516 -12.19 38.10 -32.15
N LEU A 517 -11.65 38.42 -30.97
CA LEU A 517 -12.36 39.25 -29.99
C LEU A 517 -12.22 40.74 -30.34
N LYS A 518 -13.11 41.55 -29.76
CA LYS A 518 -12.99 43.01 -29.77
C LYS A 518 -12.21 43.48 -28.53
N ASP A 519 -11.38 44.52 -28.68
CA ASP A 519 -10.71 45.19 -27.53
C ASP A 519 -11.71 46.05 -26.75
N VAL A 520 -12.54 45.36 -25.96
CA VAL A 520 -13.59 45.95 -25.15
C VAL A 520 -13.03 46.67 -23.92
N THR A 521 -11.85 46.25 -23.44
CA THR A 521 -11.17 46.84 -22.29
C THR A 521 -10.79 48.29 -22.48
N ARG A 522 -10.17 48.62 -23.63
CA ARG A 522 -9.83 50.00 -23.94
C ARG A 522 -11.06 50.91 -23.96
N THR A 523 -12.13 50.45 -24.62
CA THR A 523 -13.38 51.23 -24.70
C THR A 523 -14.07 51.40 -23.34
N PHE A 524 -13.92 50.43 -22.42
CA PHE A 524 -14.38 50.58 -21.05
C PHE A 524 -13.54 51.60 -20.29
N ASP A 525 -12.21 51.56 -20.40
CA ASP A 525 -11.30 52.48 -19.72
C ASP A 525 -11.50 53.95 -20.15
N ASP A 526 -11.96 54.17 -21.38
CA ASP A 526 -12.33 55.48 -21.94
C ASP A 526 -13.76 55.93 -21.51
N SER A 527 -14.58 55.02 -20.98
CA SER A 527 -15.94 55.34 -20.52
C SER A 527 -15.94 56.09 -19.18
N PHE A 528 -17.05 56.77 -18.87
CA PHE A 528 -17.22 57.44 -17.57
C PHE A 528 -17.04 56.48 -16.39
N HIS A 529 -17.55 55.26 -16.48
CA HIS A 529 -17.37 54.24 -15.45
C HIS A 529 -15.90 53.81 -15.32
N GLY A 530 -15.20 53.56 -16.43
CA GLY A 530 -13.79 53.20 -16.41
C GLY A 530 -12.90 54.32 -15.86
N LEU A 531 -13.14 55.56 -16.26
CA LEU A 531 -12.45 56.74 -15.72
C LEU A 531 -12.69 56.90 -14.21
N ALA A 532 -13.93 56.68 -13.75
CA ALA A 532 -14.27 56.72 -12.33
C ALA A 532 -13.57 55.60 -11.53
N VAL A 533 -13.58 54.36 -12.03
CA VAL A 533 -12.86 53.24 -11.41
C VAL A 533 -11.36 53.51 -11.37
N ARG A 534 -10.76 54.01 -12.45
CA ARG A 534 -9.34 54.43 -12.49
C ARG A 534 -9.04 55.54 -11.49
N GLY A 535 -9.93 56.53 -11.41
CA GLY A 535 -9.92 57.62 -10.42
C GLY A 535 -10.10 57.16 -8.98
N GLY A 536 -10.37 55.87 -8.73
CA GLY A 536 -10.46 55.30 -7.39
C GLY A 536 -11.88 55.24 -6.84
N SER A 537 -12.92 55.38 -7.66
CA SER A 537 -14.30 55.15 -7.22
C SER A 537 -14.64 53.66 -7.23
N GLY A 538 -14.81 53.08 -6.05
CA GLY A 538 -15.29 51.70 -5.88
C GLY A 538 -16.79 51.53 -6.10
N ASP A 539 -17.56 52.62 -6.07
CA ASP A 539 -19.00 52.62 -6.31
C ASP A 539 -19.36 52.72 -7.80
N ALA A 540 -18.39 53.09 -8.65
CA ALA A 540 -18.57 53.07 -10.09
C ALA A 540 -18.74 51.64 -10.60
N ALA A 541 -19.63 51.48 -11.58
CA ALA A 541 -19.87 50.19 -12.22
C ALA A 541 -18.58 49.67 -12.89
N ASN A 542 -18.34 48.37 -12.74
CA ASN A 542 -17.21 47.67 -13.34
C ASN A 542 -17.70 46.52 -14.23
N CYS A 543 -16.78 45.70 -14.76
CA CYS A 543 -17.13 44.60 -15.65
C CYS A 543 -18.20 43.65 -15.07
N GLU A 544 -18.10 43.27 -13.78
CA GLU A 544 -19.06 42.36 -13.14
C GLU A 544 -20.45 42.98 -12.95
N SER A 545 -20.53 44.31 -12.87
CA SER A 545 -21.78 45.04 -12.66
C SER A 545 -22.71 44.92 -13.87
N CYS A 546 -22.13 44.84 -15.08
CA CYS A 546 -22.88 44.70 -16.33
C CYS A 546 -22.94 43.25 -16.81
N HIS A 547 -21.85 42.49 -16.73
CA HIS A 547 -21.75 41.15 -17.31
C HIS A 547 -22.01 40.00 -16.32
N GLY A 548 -22.06 40.28 -15.01
CA GLY A 548 -21.98 39.26 -13.98
C GLY A 548 -20.56 38.69 -13.81
N TYR A 549 -20.41 37.72 -12.91
CA TYR A 549 -19.09 37.16 -12.53
C TYR A 549 -18.93 35.68 -12.87
N HIS A 550 -19.98 34.85 -12.76
CA HIS A 550 -19.96 33.43 -13.19
C HIS A 550 -20.80 33.19 -14.44
N ASN A 551 -21.88 33.96 -14.62
CA ASN A 551 -22.85 33.84 -15.72
C ASN A 551 -22.60 34.82 -16.87
N VAL A 552 -21.33 35.03 -17.24
CA VAL A 552 -20.96 35.94 -18.34
C VAL A 552 -21.46 35.35 -19.66
N ARG A 553 -22.58 35.87 -20.15
CA ARG A 553 -23.27 35.41 -21.37
C ARG A 553 -23.01 36.34 -22.54
N SER A 554 -23.19 35.84 -23.76
CA SER A 554 -23.11 36.70 -24.94
C SER A 554 -24.28 37.70 -24.93
N PRO A 555 -24.09 38.91 -25.46
CA PRO A 555 -25.15 39.93 -25.49
C PRO A 555 -26.32 39.56 -26.42
N GLU A 556 -26.18 38.52 -27.24
CA GLU A 556 -27.25 37.94 -28.06
C GLU A 556 -28.14 36.96 -27.29
N ASP A 557 -27.69 36.45 -26.14
CA ASP A 557 -28.47 35.54 -25.29
C ASP A 557 -29.49 36.33 -24.46
N SER A 558 -30.78 36.00 -24.59
CA SER A 558 -31.88 36.60 -23.81
C SER A 558 -31.71 36.52 -22.29
N LEU A 559 -30.92 35.57 -21.78
CA LEU A 559 -30.61 35.43 -20.36
C LEU A 559 -29.41 36.28 -19.90
N SER A 560 -28.74 36.97 -20.83
CA SER A 560 -27.64 37.88 -20.53
C SER A 560 -28.13 39.18 -19.91
N SER A 561 -27.45 39.67 -18.89
CA SER A 561 -27.69 41.00 -18.31
C SER A 561 -27.42 42.14 -19.30
N THR A 562 -26.60 41.90 -20.33
CA THR A 562 -26.30 42.87 -21.38
C THR A 562 -27.13 42.69 -22.65
N PHE A 563 -28.10 41.76 -22.65
CA PHE A 563 -29.08 41.66 -23.72
C PHE A 563 -29.91 42.95 -23.81
N LYS A 564 -30.20 43.44 -25.02
CA LYS A 564 -30.91 44.71 -25.24
C LYS A 564 -32.20 44.84 -24.41
N GLY A 565 -32.98 43.75 -24.32
CA GLY A 565 -34.22 43.72 -23.52
C GLY A 565 -34.00 43.78 -22.00
N ASN A 566 -32.80 43.50 -21.51
CA ASN A 566 -32.46 43.46 -20.09
C ASN A 566 -31.70 44.70 -19.60
N LEU A 567 -31.22 45.58 -20.50
CA LEU A 567 -30.39 46.75 -20.15
C LEU A 567 -31.07 47.69 -19.15
N ALA A 568 -32.37 47.98 -19.32
CA ALA A 568 -33.11 48.82 -18.38
C ALA A 568 -33.09 48.24 -16.96
N LYS A 569 -33.16 46.91 -16.82
CA LYS A 569 -33.07 46.22 -15.52
C LYS A 569 -31.65 46.25 -14.97
N THR A 570 -30.64 46.08 -15.81
CA THR A 570 -29.23 46.07 -15.42
C THR A 570 -28.75 47.46 -15.00
N CYS A 571 -28.92 48.47 -15.85
CA CYS A 571 -28.55 49.86 -15.55
C CYS A 571 -29.41 50.44 -14.42
N GLY A 572 -30.69 50.07 -14.34
CA GLY A 572 -31.63 50.50 -13.31
C GLY A 572 -31.26 50.07 -11.89
N GLN A 573 -30.30 49.17 -11.70
CA GLN A 573 -29.78 48.84 -10.36
C GLN A 573 -29.14 50.06 -9.68
N CYS A 574 -28.49 50.92 -10.47
CA CYS A 574 -27.86 52.15 -10.00
C CYS A 574 -28.59 53.41 -10.51
N HIS A 575 -29.15 53.38 -11.71
CA HIS A 575 -29.82 54.52 -12.36
C HIS A 575 -31.35 54.45 -12.22
N LYS A 576 -31.86 54.44 -10.98
CA LYS A 576 -33.28 54.16 -10.67
C LYS A 576 -34.32 55.15 -11.24
N ASN A 577 -33.90 56.36 -11.64
CA ASN A 577 -34.79 57.46 -12.07
C ASN A 577 -34.35 58.14 -13.39
N GLN A 578 -33.69 57.41 -14.29
CA GLN A 578 -33.16 57.96 -15.55
C GLN A 578 -34.08 57.61 -16.72
N ASP A 579 -34.06 58.45 -17.76
CA ASP A 579 -34.82 58.21 -19.00
C ASP A 579 -34.36 56.92 -19.69
N LYS A 580 -35.30 56.18 -20.27
CA LYS A 580 -35.03 54.87 -20.90
C LYS A 580 -34.04 54.96 -22.06
N THR A 581 -33.96 56.10 -22.74
CA THR A 581 -33.01 56.32 -23.85
C THR A 581 -31.55 56.23 -23.42
N ILE A 582 -31.22 56.50 -22.15
CA ILE A 582 -29.85 56.39 -21.63
C ILE A 582 -29.39 54.92 -21.64
N PHE A 583 -30.31 53.96 -21.52
CA PHE A 583 -30.03 52.54 -21.46
C PHE A 583 -29.88 51.87 -22.84
N GLU A 584 -30.16 52.57 -23.93
CA GLU A 584 -30.05 52.05 -25.29
C GLU A 584 -28.66 52.29 -25.92
N SER A 585 -27.80 53.06 -25.24
CA SER A 585 -26.46 53.41 -25.72
C SER A 585 -25.48 52.24 -25.61
N ASN A 586 -24.65 52.04 -26.64
CA ASN A 586 -23.59 51.03 -26.62
C ASN A 586 -22.38 51.57 -25.83
N ILE A 587 -21.97 50.83 -24.80
CA ILE A 587 -20.82 51.19 -23.95
C ILE A 587 -19.49 50.85 -24.65
N HIS A 588 -19.43 49.74 -25.37
CA HIS A 588 -18.24 49.30 -26.10
C HIS A 588 -18.33 49.69 -27.59
N ILE A 589 -17.75 50.84 -27.96
CA ILE A 589 -17.64 51.29 -29.35
C ILE A 589 -16.16 51.24 -29.76
N VAL A 590 -15.77 50.17 -30.45
CA VAL A 590 -14.35 49.93 -30.78
C VAL A 590 -13.96 50.62 -32.08
N ASN A 591 -14.89 50.70 -33.04
CA ASN A 591 -14.69 51.42 -34.30
C ASN A 591 -15.81 52.46 -34.53
N PRO A 592 -15.62 53.71 -34.07
CA PRO A 592 -16.60 54.77 -34.25
C PRO A 592 -16.94 55.03 -35.73
N LYS A 593 -16.01 54.84 -36.68
CA LYS A 593 -16.30 55.07 -38.11
C LYS A 593 -17.42 54.18 -38.65
N ILE A 594 -17.53 52.96 -38.12
CA ILE A 594 -18.50 51.95 -38.57
C ILE A 594 -19.70 51.90 -37.62
N GLU A 595 -19.44 51.93 -36.31
CA GLU A 595 -20.44 51.69 -35.27
C GLU A 595 -21.19 52.96 -34.86
N SER A 596 -20.62 54.15 -35.08
CA SER A 596 -21.29 55.45 -34.86
C SER A 596 -20.60 56.60 -35.63
N PRO A 597 -20.88 56.75 -36.94
CA PRO A 597 -20.20 57.73 -37.81
C PRO A 597 -20.26 59.17 -37.29
N TRP A 598 -21.33 59.53 -36.57
CA TRP A 598 -21.48 60.85 -35.96
C TRP A 598 -20.46 61.12 -34.87
N LEU A 599 -20.18 60.15 -33.99
CA LEU A 599 -19.14 60.29 -32.97
C LEU A 599 -17.78 60.51 -33.62
N PHE A 600 -17.48 59.79 -34.71
CA PHE A 600 -16.23 59.98 -35.44
C PHE A 600 -16.04 61.43 -35.91
N TRP A 601 -17.05 62.02 -36.57
CA TRP A 601 -16.95 63.40 -37.06
C TRP A 601 -16.81 64.42 -35.92
N ILE A 602 -17.60 64.26 -34.86
CA ILE A 602 -17.55 65.16 -33.70
C ILE A 602 -16.17 65.09 -33.03
N THR A 603 -15.63 63.90 -32.79
CA THR A 603 -14.30 63.74 -32.17
C THR A 603 -13.20 64.40 -33.02
N ASN A 604 -13.19 64.19 -34.34
CA ASN A 604 -12.18 64.80 -35.20
C ASN A 604 -12.30 66.33 -35.24
N PHE A 605 -13.53 66.85 -35.27
CA PHE A 605 -13.78 68.29 -35.21
C PHE A 605 -13.19 68.92 -33.94
N TYR A 606 -13.44 68.32 -32.77
CA TYR A 606 -12.87 68.80 -31.51
C TYR A 606 -11.34 68.70 -31.48
N ILE A 607 -10.74 67.64 -32.01
CA ILE A 607 -9.28 67.51 -32.08
C ILE A 607 -8.67 68.64 -32.90
N VAL A 608 -9.26 68.95 -34.07
CA VAL A 608 -8.79 70.04 -34.94
C VAL A 608 -8.88 71.39 -34.21
N ILE A 609 -10.00 71.65 -33.53
CA ILE A 609 -10.17 72.89 -32.75
C ILE A 609 -9.15 72.97 -31.62
N ILE A 610 -8.97 71.92 -30.82
CA ILE A 610 -8.03 71.93 -29.68
C ILE A 610 -6.60 72.17 -30.16
N ILE A 611 -6.15 71.47 -31.20
CA ILE A 611 -4.82 71.67 -31.78
C ILE A 611 -4.68 73.09 -32.33
N GLY A 612 -5.72 73.60 -33.01
CA GLY A 612 -5.75 74.97 -33.51
C GLY A 612 -5.62 76.00 -32.39
N THR A 613 -6.43 75.89 -31.33
CA THR A 613 -6.42 76.83 -30.20
C THR A 613 -5.10 76.80 -29.44
N ILE A 614 -4.58 75.60 -29.11
CA ILE A 614 -3.30 75.46 -28.42
C ILE A 614 -2.17 76.00 -29.32
N GLY A 615 -2.14 75.63 -30.60
CA GLY A 615 -1.13 76.08 -31.54
C GLY A 615 -1.09 77.60 -31.70
N VAL A 616 -2.24 78.24 -31.83
CA VAL A 616 -2.35 79.71 -31.92
C VAL A 616 -1.88 80.36 -30.62
N MET A 617 -2.28 79.85 -29.46
CA MET A 617 -1.85 80.38 -28.16
C MET A 617 -0.34 80.23 -27.94
N THR A 618 0.23 79.07 -28.30
CA THR A 618 1.67 78.83 -28.22
C THR A 618 2.43 79.77 -29.15
N LEU A 619 1.97 79.96 -30.39
CA LEU A 619 2.57 80.89 -31.35
C LEU A 619 2.51 82.33 -30.83
N HIS A 620 1.34 82.74 -30.31
CA HIS A 620 1.15 84.06 -29.72
C HIS A 620 2.15 84.32 -28.58
N ASN A 621 2.29 83.36 -27.65
CA ASN A 621 3.20 83.46 -26.52
C ASN A 621 4.68 83.50 -26.95
N ILE A 622 5.06 82.73 -27.97
CA ILE A 622 6.42 82.76 -28.53
C ILE A 622 6.70 84.12 -29.17
N LEU A 623 5.77 84.65 -29.97
CA LEU A 623 5.91 85.96 -30.62
C LEU A 623 6.00 87.10 -29.60
N ASP A 624 5.16 87.07 -28.55
CA ASP A 624 5.20 88.06 -27.47
C ASP A 624 6.52 87.97 -26.67
N TYR A 625 6.97 86.75 -26.36
CA TYR A 625 8.26 86.54 -25.70
C TYR A 625 9.43 87.07 -26.53
N ARG A 626 9.46 86.79 -27.84
CA ARG A 626 10.49 87.31 -28.76
C ARG A 626 10.45 88.84 -28.85
N LYS A 627 9.26 89.44 -28.92
CA LYS A 627 9.10 90.89 -28.92
C LYS A 627 9.64 91.52 -27.63
N LYS A 628 9.24 90.99 -26.46
CA LYS A 628 9.70 91.50 -25.15
C LYS A 628 11.21 91.34 -24.94
N THR A 629 11.80 90.23 -25.38
CA THR A 629 13.26 90.02 -25.29
C THR A 629 14.03 90.95 -26.23
N GLN A 630 13.54 91.21 -27.44
CA GLN A 630 14.13 92.21 -28.34
C GLN A 630 14.06 93.63 -27.75
N LEU A 631 12.90 94.04 -27.23
CA LEU A 631 12.73 95.34 -26.59
C LEU A 631 13.65 95.52 -25.37
N ARG A 632 13.83 94.48 -24.54
CA ARG A 632 14.78 94.50 -23.42
C ARG A 632 16.24 94.62 -23.89
N LYS A 633 16.61 93.96 -24.99
CA LYS A 633 17.95 94.10 -25.57
C LYS A 633 18.19 95.53 -26.08
N ILE A 634 17.21 96.13 -26.74
CA ILE A 634 17.28 97.53 -27.21
C ILE A 634 17.37 98.49 -26.03
N ALA A 635 16.54 98.33 -25.00
CA ALA A 635 16.56 99.17 -23.80
C ALA A 635 17.91 99.07 -23.06
N LYS A 636 18.44 97.85 -22.88
CA LYS A 636 19.76 97.64 -22.26
C LYS A 636 20.89 98.26 -23.07
N GLN A 637 20.82 98.21 -24.40
CA GLN A 637 21.79 98.88 -25.27
C GLN A 637 21.70 100.40 -25.15
N GLN A 638 20.49 100.96 -25.03
CA GLN A 638 20.29 102.39 -24.80
C GLN A 638 20.83 102.83 -23.44
N GLU A 639 20.64 102.02 -22.38
CA GLU A 639 21.23 102.26 -21.06
C GLU A 639 22.77 102.25 -21.12
N ILE A 640 23.38 101.25 -21.76
CA ILE A 640 24.84 101.18 -21.94
C ILE A 640 25.34 102.41 -22.72
N ASN A 641 24.71 102.75 -23.84
CA ASN A 641 25.09 103.92 -24.63
C ASN A 641 24.92 105.23 -23.84
N SER A 642 23.92 105.32 -22.94
CA SER A 642 23.73 106.49 -22.08
C SER A 642 24.79 106.60 -20.98
N GLN A 643 25.23 105.46 -20.43
CA GLN A 643 26.32 105.41 -19.44
C GLN A 643 27.66 105.78 -20.09
N GLU A 644 27.99 105.21 -21.27
CA GLU A 644 29.20 105.55 -22.03
C GLU A 644 29.24 107.04 -22.41
N ASN A 645 28.11 107.63 -22.81
CA ASN A 645 28.03 109.06 -23.11
C ASN A 645 28.16 109.92 -21.83
N SER A 646 27.67 109.44 -20.67
CA SER A 646 27.85 110.15 -19.40
C SER A 646 29.29 110.10 -18.88
N GLU A 647 30.00 108.97 -19.07
CA GLU A 647 31.42 108.84 -18.75
C GLU A 647 32.29 109.72 -19.67
N LYS A 648 32.01 109.76 -20.98
CA LYS A 648 32.69 110.69 -21.91
C LYS A 648 32.52 112.16 -21.52
N ASN A 649 31.31 112.59 -21.18
CA ASN A 649 31.04 113.97 -20.75
C ASN A 649 31.62 114.31 -19.35
N SER A 650 31.90 113.29 -18.54
CA SER A 650 32.59 113.44 -17.25
C SER A 650 34.09 113.64 -17.44
N ILE A 651 34.71 113.00 -18.44
CA ILE A 651 36.15 113.13 -18.74
C ILE A 651 36.45 114.49 -19.39
N ASP A 652 35.59 114.96 -20.31
CA ASP A 652 35.72 116.29 -20.94
C ASP A 652 35.53 117.48 -19.96
N ASN A 653 34.89 117.27 -18.80
CA ASN A 653 34.70 118.30 -17.78
C ASN A 653 35.84 118.35 -16.74
N THR A 654 36.66 117.32 -16.64
CA THR A 654 37.86 117.34 -15.79
C THR A 654 39.04 118.04 -16.45
N ASP A 655 39.13 118.01 -17.78
CA ASP A 655 40.22 118.67 -18.52
C ASP A 655 39.98 120.19 -18.73
N ASN A 656 38.76 120.70 -18.48
CA ASN A 656 38.40 122.11 -18.67
C ASN A 656 38.35 122.95 -17.38
N LYS A 657 38.78 122.40 -16.23
CA LYS A 657 38.75 123.11 -14.93
C LYS A 657 40.10 123.60 -14.42
N GLU A 658 41.19 123.37 -15.14
CA GLU A 658 42.52 123.92 -14.79
C GLU A 658 42.95 125.13 -15.62
N ASP A 659 42.13 125.60 -16.57
CA ASP A 659 42.47 126.78 -17.38
C ASP A 659 41.27 127.75 -17.47
N ASN A 660 41.10 128.60 -16.45
CA ASN A 660 40.60 129.99 -16.57
C ASN A 660 40.25 130.61 -15.20
N GLY A 661 41.27 131.13 -14.52
CA GLY A 661 41.11 132.29 -13.66
C GLY A 661 41.33 133.57 -14.47
N LYS A 662 40.25 134.31 -14.77
CA LYS A 662 40.25 135.77 -15.04
C LYS A 662 38.81 136.28 -15.26
N ASN A 663 38.45 137.28 -14.44
CA ASN A 663 37.31 138.21 -14.48
C ASN A 663 35.88 137.67 -14.31
#